data_AF-A0A845ZPD4-F1
#
_entry.id   AF-A0A845ZPD4-F1
#
_cell.length_a   1.000
_cell.length_b   1.000
_cell.length_c   1.000
_cell.angle_alpha   90.00
_cell.angle_beta   90.00
_cell.angle_gamma   90.00
#
_symmetry.space_group_name_H-M   'P 1'
#
loop_
_entity.id
_entity.type
_entity.pdbx_description
1 polymer ?
#
loop_
_entity_poly.entity_id
_entity_poly.type
_entity_poly.pdbx_seq_one_letter_code
_entity_poly.pdbx_strand_id
1 'polypeptide(L)'
;MSTRKSTRKKLANAIAKLLKQVVKLSQAITKPLMRWLLRSLFILHRRSRVATAGFVLPTAIMVTLVVTLLVTAIVLRSFDRVKNASNYRVNQAVFNAAAPAIERAQAKLEALFEDPTLPRSTPSEEALENAFNSSKYNFGDETRLLLKDEDSQGNESTIDTAWRFPVDTDNNGKFDSYTLYGIYFKSPDPLDLDANKKIKPRTPLQARTPPMGESADSNKCPLAANTSASLVDNSGWFRSGSKLKKSIFVYTATVPIVAGDTLPDNNTYETYKGEAGFSALEYQQDRARIPLANNAIVYEDDLQITPGSGIQINGRVFTNGNFLTGNGNNQYFQVSSPESCYYTEENSKIVVGGNMAFGRVDQDEDQDGGKIHLFNGKEVPAVVELKKNDKSVNEPPNEIGNNSRAFTARINALVTAQLGNPDGTDPDEVFERYKNFTGDERDKQRNKALETYFKDRTRRVPYGEVGPEVDLTANPPKATPQGKGDELRPQDDWIFPYDPGTSNSNNGLTLNIRGNTLSPAATEPSKQQGEGKELKIGDRVLIGHGLPAQWWDDTAGAGDFQGARAPQEIDGDNVKWNDSEENRFRTTQVTPLSDLGDTDRNGFWEIAAARQPVQPLEGYGGLRVVTGAGIYVDDDEYYDAGRTNGIPNYFLWSSG
;
A
#
# COMPACT_ATOMS: atom_id res chain seq x y z
N MET A 1 54.30 9.92 -26.21
CA MET A 1 53.10 10.62 -26.72
C MET A 1 53.31 11.07 -28.18
N SER A 2 53.33 10.16 -29.17
CA SER A 2 53.42 10.56 -30.60
C SER A 2 53.07 9.43 -31.58
N THR A 3 51.87 8.83 -31.45
CA THR A 3 51.38 7.87 -32.48
C THR A 3 49.92 8.09 -32.88
N ARG A 4 49.16 8.93 -32.16
CA ARG A 4 47.74 9.24 -32.46
C ARG A 4 47.50 10.19 -33.66
N LYS A 5 48.53 10.85 -34.22
CA LYS A 5 48.38 11.77 -35.38
C LYS A 5 48.37 11.07 -36.75
N SER A 6 48.81 9.81 -36.85
CA SER A 6 48.99 9.11 -38.13
C SER A 6 47.71 8.47 -38.69
N THR A 7 46.82 7.97 -37.82
CA THR A 7 45.60 7.25 -38.23
C THR A 7 44.51 8.17 -38.79
N ARG A 8 44.32 9.37 -38.23
CA ARG A 8 43.36 10.38 -38.75
C ARG A 8 43.68 10.84 -40.17
N LYS A 9 44.96 10.98 -40.52
CA LYS A 9 45.41 11.35 -41.89
C LYS A 9 45.17 10.23 -42.90
N LYS A 10 45.32 8.96 -42.50
CA LYS A 10 45.04 7.80 -43.36
C LYS A 10 43.54 7.64 -43.62
N LEU A 11 42.69 7.83 -42.61
CA LEU A 11 41.23 7.80 -42.74
C LEU A 11 40.70 8.95 -43.60
N ALA A 12 41.19 10.18 -43.41
CA ALA A 12 40.84 11.32 -44.25
C ALA A 12 41.22 11.11 -45.73
N ASN A 13 42.39 10.50 -46.00
CA ASN A 13 42.81 10.17 -47.36
C ASN A 13 42.01 9.01 -47.98
N ALA A 14 41.56 8.05 -47.18
CA ALA A 14 40.68 6.97 -47.65
C ALA A 14 39.28 7.50 -48.01
N ILE A 15 38.71 8.36 -47.17
CA ILE A 15 37.42 9.03 -47.40
C ILE A 15 37.51 9.95 -48.63
N ALA A 16 38.61 10.71 -48.78
CA ALA A 16 38.83 11.55 -49.96
C ALA A 16 38.98 10.73 -51.26
N LYS A 17 39.57 9.52 -51.19
CA LYS A 17 39.63 8.59 -52.33
C LYS A 17 38.25 8.02 -52.69
N LEU A 18 37.46 7.63 -51.69
CA LEU A 18 36.09 7.15 -51.89
C LEU A 18 35.19 8.24 -52.46
N LEU A 19 35.24 9.47 -51.92
CA LEU A 19 34.51 10.62 -52.47
C LEU A 19 34.95 10.92 -53.91
N LYS A 20 36.24 10.86 -54.24
CA LYS A 20 36.71 11.01 -55.62
C LYS A 20 36.20 9.89 -56.54
N GLN A 21 36.07 8.66 -56.04
CA GLN A 21 35.51 7.54 -56.81
C GLN A 21 34.00 7.70 -57.00
N VAL A 22 33.25 8.12 -55.99
CA VAL A 22 31.80 8.39 -56.06
C VAL A 22 31.51 9.54 -57.02
N VAL A 23 32.30 10.61 -56.98
CA VAL A 23 32.18 11.74 -57.94
C VAL A 23 32.52 11.31 -59.37
N LYS A 24 33.52 10.43 -59.55
CA LYS A 24 33.80 9.85 -60.87
C LYS A 24 32.67 8.93 -61.35
N LEU A 25 32.04 8.17 -60.45
CA LEU A 25 30.91 7.30 -60.77
C LEU A 25 29.67 8.12 -61.14
N SER A 26 29.38 9.21 -60.40
CA SER A 26 28.28 10.11 -60.72
C SER A 26 28.51 10.82 -62.07
N GLN A 27 29.74 11.24 -62.38
CA GLN A 27 30.10 11.77 -63.71
C GLN A 27 30.04 10.72 -64.83
N ALA A 28 30.33 9.45 -64.53
CA ALA A 28 30.28 8.35 -65.49
C ALA A 28 28.84 7.89 -65.79
N ILE A 29 27.90 8.02 -64.83
CA ILE A 29 26.49 7.64 -65.00
C ILE A 29 25.67 8.80 -65.58
N THR A 30 25.98 10.05 -65.22
CA THR A 30 25.24 11.23 -65.72
C THR A 30 25.49 11.51 -67.20
N LYS A 31 26.70 11.29 -67.73
CA LYS A 31 27.00 11.50 -69.16
C LYS A 31 26.21 10.59 -70.12
N PRO A 32 26.13 9.25 -69.94
CA PRO A 32 25.34 8.39 -70.80
C PRO A 32 23.84 8.61 -70.59
N LEU A 33 23.38 8.87 -69.36
CA LEU A 33 21.98 9.14 -69.06
C LEU A 33 21.52 10.45 -69.71
N MET A 34 22.32 11.52 -69.64
CA MET A 34 22.04 12.80 -70.29
C MET A 34 22.13 12.71 -71.82
N ARG A 35 23.06 11.92 -72.37
CA ARG A 35 23.11 11.63 -73.82
C ARG A 35 21.94 10.78 -74.30
N TRP A 36 21.44 9.86 -73.47
CA TRP A 36 20.26 9.05 -73.78
C TRP A 36 18.99 9.91 -73.76
N LEU A 37 18.84 10.77 -72.74
CA LEU A 37 17.75 11.74 -72.63
C LEU A 37 17.76 12.78 -73.76
N LEU A 38 18.95 13.27 -74.14
CA LEU A 38 19.07 14.19 -75.28
C LEU A 38 18.87 13.49 -76.63
N ARG A 39 19.26 12.22 -76.78
CA ARG A 39 18.97 11.44 -78.00
C ARG A 39 17.48 11.15 -78.14
N SER A 40 16.77 10.82 -77.06
CA SER A 40 15.31 10.62 -77.12
C SER A 40 14.60 11.93 -77.50
N LEU A 41 15.03 13.06 -76.94
CA LEU A 41 14.50 14.39 -77.28
C LEU A 41 14.80 14.84 -78.72
N PHE A 42 16.00 14.56 -79.26
CA PHE A 42 16.35 14.94 -80.63
C PHE A 42 15.73 14.02 -81.70
N ILE A 43 15.47 12.74 -81.39
CA ILE A 43 14.75 11.83 -82.30
C ILE A 43 13.29 12.27 -82.49
N LEU A 44 12.67 12.86 -81.46
CA LEU A 44 11.35 13.48 -81.53
C LEU A 44 11.32 14.77 -82.36
N HIS A 45 12.47 15.43 -82.59
CA HIS A 45 12.53 16.70 -83.33
C HIS A 45 12.84 16.55 -84.84
N ARG A 46 13.10 15.33 -85.34
CA ARG A 46 13.59 15.10 -86.72
C ARG A 46 12.66 14.32 -87.66
N ARG A 47 11.35 14.28 -87.42
CA ARG A 47 10.36 13.95 -88.46
C ARG A 47 9.28 15.02 -88.55
N SER A 48 9.61 16.10 -89.23
CA SER A 48 8.62 16.96 -89.86
C SER A 48 8.34 16.43 -91.27
N ARG A 49 7.06 16.49 -91.65
CA ARG A 49 6.43 15.97 -92.89
C ARG A 49 6.13 14.46 -92.75
N VAL A 50 4.88 14.05 -92.51
CA VAL A 50 3.70 14.31 -93.34
C VAL A 50 2.40 14.27 -92.51
N ALA A 51 1.53 15.24 -92.82
CA ALA A 51 0.06 15.27 -92.72
C ALA A 51 -0.66 15.04 -91.37
N THR A 52 -1.11 16.16 -90.80
CA THR A 52 -2.48 16.41 -90.28
C THR A 52 -3.25 15.26 -89.62
N ALA A 53 -3.13 15.15 -88.28
CA ALA A 53 -4.24 15.15 -87.32
C ALA A 53 -3.69 15.02 -85.87
N GLY A 54 -4.22 15.78 -84.91
CA GLY A 54 -4.17 15.42 -83.48
C GLY A 54 -3.28 16.26 -82.55
N PHE A 55 -3.85 17.34 -82.05
CA PHE A 55 -3.37 18.31 -81.05
C PHE A 55 -3.01 17.69 -79.67
N VAL A 56 -1.76 17.27 -79.42
CA VAL A 56 -1.30 16.83 -78.06
C VAL A 56 0.21 17.12 -77.86
N LEU A 57 0.62 18.36 -77.54
CA LEU A 57 2.04 18.66 -77.28
C LEU A 57 2.29 19.41 -75.95
N PRO A 58 1.47 20.38 -75.53
CA PRO A 58 1.60 20.98 -74.18
C PRO A 58 1.06 20.07 -73.07
N THR A 59 -0.02 19.32 -73.36
CA THR A 59 -0.71 18.46 -72.38
C THR A 59 0.13 17.26 -71.98
N ALA A 60 0.83 16.61 -72.91
CA ALA A 60 1.69 15.48 -72.60
C ALA A 60 2.88 15.89 -71.70
N ILE A 61 3.50 17.05 -71.98
CA ILE A 61 4.62 17.56 -71.17
C ILE A 61 4.14 17.95 -69.77
N MET A 62 3.02 18.67 -69.66
CA MET A 62 2.42 19.02 -68.37
C MET A 62 2.07 17.78 -67.55
N VAL A 63 1.48 16.75 -68.18
CA VAL A 63 1.15 15.47 -67.52
C VAL A 63 2.41 14.76 -67.03
N THR A 64 3.47 14.67 -67.84
CA THR A 64 4.72 14.04 -67.39
C THR A 64 5.35 14.78 -66.21
N LEU A 65 5.35 16.12 -66.22
CA LEU A 65 5.92 16.92 -65.14
C LEU A 65 5.10 16.75 -63.85
N VAL A 66 3.77 16.81 -63.94
CA VAL A 66 2.87 16.57 -62.80
C VAL A 66 3.07 15.15 -62.24
N VAL A 67 3.17 14.12 -63.10
CA VAL A 67 3.40 12.74 -62.67
C VAL A 67 4.74 12.60 -61.96
N THR A 68 5.83 13.19 -62.47
CA THR A 68 7.14 13.12 -61.80
C THR A 68 7.15 13.82 -60.44
N LEU A 69 6.50 14.98 -60.32
CA LEU A 69 6.34 15.71 -59.06
C LEU A 69 5.49 14.92 -58.07
N LEU A 70 4.42 14.28 -58.54
CA LEU A 70 3.51 13.47 -57.73
C LEU A 70 4.20 12.19 -57.24
N VAL A 71 4.99 11.52 -58.09
CA VAL A 71 5.84 10.38 -57.70
C VAL A 71 6.87 10.82 -56.65
N THR A 72 7.55 11.94 -56.86
CA THR A 72 8.54 12.46 -55.89
C THR A 72 7.89 12.79 -54.55
N ALA A 73 6.70 13.41 -54.56
CA ALA A 73 5.93 13.71 -53.35
C ALA A 73 5.44 12.44 -52.64
N ILE A 74 5.03 11.40 -53.38
CA ILE A 74 4.66 10.10 -52.81
C ILE A 74 5.88 9.43 -52.17
N VAL A 75 7.05 9.47 -52.80
CA VAL A 75 8.29 8.91 -52.25
C VAL A 75 8.70 9.62 -50.96
N LEU A 76 8.65 10.95 -50.91
CA LEU A 76 8.92 11.71 -49.69
C LEU A 76 7.93 11.37 -48.57
N ARG A 77 6.62 11.31 -48.88
CA ARG A 77 5.60 10.86 -47.91
C ARG A 77 5.78 9.40 -47.47
N SER A 78 6.33 8.55 -48.33
CA SER A 78 6.63 7.15 -47.98
C SER A 78 7.78 7.07 -46.98
N PHE A 79 8.82 7.90 -47.12
CA PHE A 79 9.89 7.99 -46.13
C PHE A 79 9.39 8.52 -44.78
N ASP A 80 8.50 9.53 -44.79
CA ASP A 80 7.89 10.03 -43.54
C ASP A 80 7.03 8.97 -42.85
N ARG A 81 6.25 8.19 -43.61
CA ARG A 81 5.48 7.06 -43.07
C ARG A 81 6.37 5.94 -42.53
N VAL A 82 7.48 5.63 -43.19
CA VAL A 82 8.44 4.63 -42.71
C VAL A 82 9.09 5.08 -41.41
N LYS A 83 9.49 6.35 -41.29
CA LYS A 83 10.01 6.90 -40.02
C LYS A 83 8.98 6.85 -38.90
N ASN A 84 7.74 7.25 -39.17
CA ASN A 84 6.67 7.20 -38.18
C ASN A 84 6.32 5.76 -37.76
N ALA A 85 6.30 4.81 -38.70
CA ALA A 85 6.07 3.40 -38.41
C ALA A 85 7.25 2.79 -37.63
N SER A 86 8.49 3.18 -37.93
CA SER A 86 9.67 2.79 -37.17
C SER A 86 9.58 3.29 -35.73
N ASN A 87 9.30 4.57 -35.52
CA ASN A 87 9.14 5.16 -34.19
C ASN A 87 7.98 4.51 -33.40
N TYR A 88 6.88 4.16 -34.07
CA TYR A 88 5.75 3.50 -33.42
C TYR A 88 6.10 2.08 -32.95
N ARG A 89 6.82 1.30 -33.77
CA ARG A 89 7.26 -0.05 -33.40
C ARG A 89 8.32 -0.02 -32.28
N VAL A 90 9.25 0.95 -32.33
CA VAL A 90 10.21 1.19 -31.25
C VAL A 90 9.46 1.55 -29.97
N ASN A 91 8.52 2.49 -30.01
CA ASN A 91 7.72 2.83 -28.84
C ASN A 91 6.99 1.61 -28.28
N GLN A 92 6.30 0.81 -29.09
CA GLN A 92 5.56 -0.36 -28.61
C GLN A 92 6.46 -1.44 -28.01
N ALA A 93 7.62 -1.72 -28.63
CA ALA A 93 8.61 -2.64 -28.08
C ALA A 93 9.13 -2.14 -26.73
N VAL A 94 9.40 -0.84 -26.60
CA VAL A 94 9.93 -0.28 -25.36
C VAL A 94 8.85 -0.13 -24.28
N PHE A 95 7.58 0.15 -24.62
CA PHE A 95 6.46 0.07 -23.68
C PHE A 95 6.31 -1.35 -23.11
N ASN A 96 6.39 -2.38 -23.95
CA ASN A 96 6.35 -3.77 -23.51
C ASN A 96 7.57 -4.15 -22.66
N ALA A 97 8.74 -3.56 -22.92
CA ALA A 97 9.96 -3.76 -22.13
C ALA A 97 9.93 -3.07 -20.74
N ALA A 98 9.14 -2.01 -20.57
CA ALA A 98 9.02 -1.27 -19.33
C ALA A 98 7.84 -1.70 -18.44
N ALA A 99 6.81 -2.36 -18.99
CA ALA A 99 5.67 -2.87 -18.23
C ALA A 99 6.06 -3.79 -17.05
N PRO A 100 7.00 -4.75 -17.19
CA PRO A 100 7.42 -5.60 -16.08
C PRO A 100 8.02 -4.81 -14.91
N ALA A 101 8.63 -3.64 -15.17
CA ALA A 101 9.18 -2.81 -14.11
C ALA A 101 8.09 -2.19 -13.22
N ILE A 102 6.93 -1.84 -13.80
CA ILE A 102 5.79 -1.31 -13.04
C ILE A 102 5.17 -2.43 -12.19
N GLU A 103 4.96 -3.62 -12.76
CA GLU A 103 4.41 -4.77 -12.03
C GLU A 103 5.30 -5.16 -10.84
N ARG A 104 6.62 -5.23 -11.05
CA ARG A 104 7.59 -5.48 -9.98
C ARG A 104 7.57 -4.40 -8.91
N ALA A 105 7.45 -3.12 -9.30
CA ALA A 105 7.34 -2.02 -8.34
C ALA A 105 6.03 -2.10 -7.54
N GLN A 106 4.91 -2.46 -8.16
CA GLN A 106 3.63 -2.68 -7.48
C GLN A 106 3.71 -3.82 -6.48
N ALA A 107 4.26 -4.97 -6.86
CA ALA A 107 4.46 -6.11 -5.97
C ALA A 107 5.33 -5.75 -4.75
N LYS A 108 6.42 -4.99 -4.96
CA LYS A 108 7.26 -4.50 -3.86
C LYS A 108 6.52 -3.53 -2.94
N LEU A 109 5.69 -2.66 -3.49
CA LEU A 109 4.88 -1.74 -2.69
C LEU A 109 3.82 -2.48 -1.87
N GLU A 110 3.19 -3.50 -2.43
CA GLU A 110 2.23 -4.34 -1.70
C GLU A 110 2.90 -5.07 -0.55
N ALA A 111 4.02 -5.75 -0.82
CA ALA A 111 4.84 -6.40 0.20
C ALA A 111 5.34 -5.42 1.28
N LEU A 112 5.70 -4.18 0.90
CA LEU A 112 6.15 -3.16 1.85
C LEU A 112 5.05 -2.79 2.84
N PHE A 113 3.83 -2.54 2.38
CA PHE A 113 2.76 -2.12 3.28
C PHE A 113 2.18 -3.27 4.11
N GLU A 114 2.54 -4.51 3.79
CA GLU A 114 2.27 -5.71 4.57
C GLU A 114 3.44 -6.09 5.50
N ASP A 115 4.56 -5.35 5.43
CA ASP A 115 5.77 -5.64 6.18
C ASP A 115 5.55 -5.49 7.71
N PRO A 116 5.77 -6.57 8.49
CA PRO A 116 5.61 -6.55 9.94
C PRO A 116 6.67 -5.72 10.68
N THR A 117 7.73 -5.28 10.00
CA THR A 117 8.76 -4.39 10.55
C THR A 117 8.34 -2.93 10.58
N LEU A 118 7.34 -2.55 9.77
CA LEU A 118 6.82 -1.19 9.80
C LEU A 118 6.07 -0.93 11.12
N PRO A 119 6.14 0.31 11.65
CA PRO A 119 5.36 0.65 12.82
C PRO A 119 3.87 0.48 12.51
N ARG A 120 3.16 -0.03 13.51
CA ARG A 120 1.72 -0.28 13.48
C ARG A 120 0.89 1.00 13.40
N SER A 121 1.49 2.15 13.71
CA SER A 121 0.94 3.49 13.45
C SER A 121 1.17 3.90 11.98
N THR A 122 0.86 5.16 11.62
CA THR A 122 1.23 5.69 10.30
C THR A 122 2.77 5.75 10.20
N PRO A 123 3.41 5.00 9.27
CA PRO A 123 4.87 4.93 9.21
C PRO A 123 5.47 6.23 8.69
N SER A 124 6.59 6.66 9.27
CA SER A 124 7.38 7.76 8.73
C SER A 124 8.05 7.37 7.41
N GLU A 125 8.49 8.34 6.63
CA GLU A 125 9.29 8.09 5.41
C GLU A 125 10.58 7.33 5.71
N GLU A 126 11.22 7.63 6.84
CA GLU A 126 12.41 6.92 7.30
C GLU A 126 12.11 5.45 7.63
N ALA A 127 10.96 5.16 8.26
CA ALA A 127 10.55 3.78 8.52
C ALA A 127 10.31 3.00 7.22
N LEU A 128 9.70 3.65 6.21
CA LEU A 128 9.49 3.06 4.89
C LEU A 128 10.81 2.80 4.16
N GLU A 129 11.77 3.72 4.24
CA GLU A 129 13.10 3.55 3.66
C GLU A 129 13.90 2.44 4.34
N ASN A 130 13.87 2.39 5.67
CA ASN A 130 14.53 1.35 6.45
C ASN A 130 13.93 -0.04 6.17
N ALA A 131 12.61 -0.14 6.01
CA ALA A 131 11.97 -1.40 5.62
C ALA A 131 12.45 -1.84 4.23
N PHE A 132 12.48 -0.94 3.24
CA PHE A 132 12.98 -1.23 1.89
C PHE A 132 14.45 -1.70 1.86
N ASN A 133 15.24 -1.43 2.90
CA ASN A 133 16.63 -1.85 2.99
C ASN A 133 16.87 -3.36 3.17
N SER A 134 15.81 -4.14 3.39
CA SER A 134 15.91 -5.60 3.42
C SER A 134 16.18 -6.21 2.02
N SER A 135 16.94 -7.30 1.98
CA SER A 135 17.20 -8.07 0.76
C SER A 135 15.95 -8.73 0.16
N LYS A 136 14.87 -8.86 0.94
CA LYS A 136 13.60 -9.45 0.49
C LYS A 136 12.93 -8.66 -0.66
N TYR A 137 13.28 -7.38 -0.80
CA TYR A 137 12.78 -6.51 -1.86
C TYR A 137 13.61 -6.56 -3.15
N ASN A 138 14.53 -7.51 -3.28
CA ASN A 138 15.30 -7.73 -4.50
C ASN A 138 14.85 -9.02 -5.18
N PHE A 139 14.37 -8.93 -6.42
CA PHE A 139 14.16 -10.13 -7.23
C PHE A 139 15.50 -10.75 -7.64
N GLY A 140 15.52 -12.05 -7.90
CA GLY A 140 16.77 -12.80 -8.15
C GLY A 140 17.57 -12.35 -9.39
N ASP A 141 16.91 -11.73 -10.36
CA ASP A 141 17.50 -11.18 -11.59
C ASP A 141 17.79 -9.66 -11.51
N GLU A 142 17.59 -9.04 -10.34
CA GLU A 142 17.72 -7.60 -10.15
C GLU A 142 18.99 -7.19 -9.41
N THR A 143 19.47 -5.99 -9.75
CA THR A 143 20.53 -5.31 -9.00
C THR A 143 19.99 -4.01 -8.44
N ARG A 144 20.09 -3.83 -7.11
CA ARG A 144 19.76 -2.56 -6.45
C ARG A 144 20.79 -1.48 -6.79
N LEU A 145 20.31 -0.27 -6.98
CA LEU A 145 21.08 0.91 -7.36
C LEU A 145 20.99 1.97 -6.26
N LEU A 146 22.11 2.66 -6.04
CA LEU A 146 22.15 3.88 -5.24
C LEU A 146 22.12 5.07 -6.20
N LEU A 147 21.03 5.84 -6.18
CA LEU A 147 20.96 7.08 -6.95
C LEU A 147 21.45 8.23 -6.06
N LYS A 148 22.28 9.09 -6.65
CA LYS A 148 22.82 10.27 -5.99
C LYS A 148 22.44 11.51 -6.79
N ASP A 149 22.00 12.55 -6.10
CA ASP A 149 21.80 13.88 -6.64
C ASP A 149 22.60 14.86 -5.81
N GLU A 150 23.54 15.55 -6.45
CA GLU A 150 24.41 16.55 -5.84
C GLU A 150 23.83 17.94 -6.13
N ASP A 151 23.49 18.68 -5.08
CA ASP A 151 22.97 20.03 -5.24
C ASP A 151 24.08 21.02 -5.68
N SER A 152 23.67 22.24 -6.03
CA SER A 152 24.63 23.29 -6.45
C SER A 152 25.58 23.74 -5.32
N GLN A 153 25.35 23.29 -4.08
CA GLN A 153 26.19 23.55 -2.92
C GLN A 153 27.07 22.35 -2.52
N GLY A 154 27.02 21.24 -3.26
CA GLY A 154 27.80 20.03 -3.01
C GLY A 154 27.24 19.12 -1.92
N ASN A 155 25.98 19.29 -1.51
CA ASN A 155 25.31 18.32 -0.63
C ASN A 155 24.78 17.16 -1.47
N GLU A 156 25.15 15.94 -1.10
CA GLU A 156 24.63 14.72 -1.74
C GLU A 156 23.32 14.29 -1.07
N SER A 157 22.25 14.23 -1.86
CA SER A 157 21.03 13.48 -1.51
C SER A 157 21.07 12.13 -2.18
N THR A 158 20.68 11.07 -1.45
CA THR A 158 20.74 9.70 -1.96
C THR A 158 19.40 8.98 -1.76
N ILE A 159 19.12 8.04 -2.65
CA ILE A 159 17.98 7.13 -2.56
C ILE A 159 18.45 5.73 -2.96
N ASP A 160 18.06 4.74 -2.18
CA ASP A 160 18.42 3.34 -2.38
C ASP A 160 17.27 2.52 -2.98
N THR A 161 16.08 3.11 -3.19
CA THR A 161 14.88 2.43 -3.72
C THR A 161 14.82 2.42 -5.24
N ALA A 162 15.95 2.07 -5.88
CA ALA A 162 16.06 1.91 -7.32
C ALA A 162 16.70 0.58 -7.69
N TRP A 163 16.28 0.01 -8.81
CA TRP A 163 16.72 -1.29 -9.31
C TRP A 163 16.94 -1.26 -10.82
N ARG A 164 17.77 -2.19 -11.30
CA ARG A 164 17.90 -2.52 -12.73
C ARG A 164 17.78 -4.02 -12.95
N PHE A 165 17.25 -4.39 -14.11
CA PHE A 165 17.28 -5.75 -14.62
C PHE A 165 17.55 -5.76 -16.13
N PRO A 166 18.17 -6.82 -16.66
CA PRO A 166 18.44 -6.94 -18.08
C PRO A 166 17.18 -7.33 -18.86
N VAL A 167 17.03 -6.80 -20.07
CA VAL A 167 15.90 -7.07 -20.97
C VAL A 167 16.40 -7.36 -22.38
N ASP A 168 15.74 -8.30 -23.03
CA ASP A 168 15.93 -8.63 -24.44
C ASP A 168 14.81 -7.94 -25.24
N THR A 169 15.18 -6.87 -25.95
CA THR A 169 14.22 -6.03 -26.67
C THR A 169 13.91 -6.57 -28.07
N ASP A 170 14.82 -7.34 -28.66
CA ASP A 170 14.69 -7.88 -30.01
C ASP A 170 14.33 -9.39 -30.04
N ASN A 171 14.16 -9.99 -28.87
CA ASN A 171 13.74 -11.38 -28.63
C ASN A 171 14.68 -12.40 -29.27
N ASN A 172 15.98 -12.12 -29.25
CA ASN A 172 17.01 -12.98 -29.84
C ASN A 172 17.68 -13.95 -28.83
N GLY A 173 17.23 -13.91 -27.57
CA GLY A 173 17.73 -14.73 -26.46
C GLY A 173 18.94 -14.13 -25.75
N LYS A 174 19.33 -12.88 -26.07
CA LYS A 174 20.40 -12.14 -25.40
C LYS A 174 19.90 -10.78 -24.94
N PHE A 175 20.38 -10.35 -23.78
CA PHE A 175 20.02 -9.06 -23.23
C PHE A 175 20.77 -7.94 -23.95
N ASP A 176 20.02 -7.00 -24.51
CA ASP A 176 20.52 -5.88 -25.31
C ASP A 176 20.28 -4.51 -24.64
N SER A 177 19.46 -4.49 -23.58
CA SER A 177 19.05 -3.29 -22.85
C SER A 177 18.94 -3.55 -21.35
N TYR A 178 19.01 -2.49 -20.55
CA TYR A 178 18.65 -2.51 -19.14
C TYR A 178 17.37 -1.73 -18.92
N THR A 179 16.42 -2.30 -18.20
CA THR A 179 15.30 -1.53 -17.65
C THR A 179 15.65 -1.17 -16.22
N LEU A 180 15.63 0.13 -15.94
CA LEU A 180 15.82 0.72 -14.63
C LEU A 180 14.47 1.19 -14.11
N TYR A 181 14.23 1.05 -12.82
CA TYR A 181 13.10 1.69 -12.18
C TYR A 181 13.43 2.11 -10.75
N GLY A 182 12.77 3.17 -10.28
CA GLY A 182 12.88 3.64 -8.92
C GLY A 182 11.52 3.97 -8.33
N ILE A 183 11.37 3.73 -7.03
CA ILE A 183 10.18 4.04 -6.24
C ILE A 183 10.48 5.27 -5.40
N TYR A 184 9.74 6.34 -5.61
CA TYR A 184 9.95 7.66 -5.03
C TYR A 184 8.74 8.05 -4.21
N PHE A 185 8.87 8.01 -2.88
CA PHE A 185 7.79 8.31 -1.93
C PHE A 185 8.14 9.45 -0.95
N LYS A 186 9.39 9.95 -0.96
CA LYS A 186 9.83 11.03 -0.09
C LYS A 186 9.18 12.35 -0.48
N SER A 187 8.57 13.01 0.47
CA SER A 187 7.94 14.31 0.28
C SER A 187 8.99 15.40 0.47
N PRO A 188 8.87 16.54 -0.24
CA PRO A 188 9.69 17.70 0.10
C PRO A 188 9.35 18.15 1.52
N ASP A 189 10.35 18.17 2.41
CA ASP A 189 10.17 18.60 3.79
C ASP A 189 9.80 20.10 3.81
N PRO A 190 8.63 20.50 4.34
CA PRO A 190 8.24 21.90 4.41
C PRO A 190 9.11 22.73 5.37
N LEU A 191 9.91 22.07 6.23
CA LEU A 191 10.84 22.65 7.17
C LEU A 191 12.30 22.63 6.68
N ASP A 192 12.62 22.00 5.54
CA ASP A 192 13.93 22.14 4.91
C ASP A 192 14.01 23.56 4.33
N LEU A 193 14.45 24.46 5.21
CA LEU A 193 14.58 25.86 4.96
C LEU A 193 16.01 26.12 4.52
N ASP A 194 16.16 26.69 3.33
CA ASP A 194 17.44 27.19 2.85
C ASP A 194 18.01 28.21 3.84
N ALA A 195 19.30 28.55 3.75
CA ALA A 195 19.98 29.51 4.64
C ALA A 195 19.26 30.88 4.81
N ASN A 196 18.33 31.20 3.89
CA ASN A 196 17.48 32.39 3.88
C ASN A 196 16.04 32.16 4.41
N LYS A 197 15.76 31.06 5.11
CA LYS A 197 14.41 30.68 5.61
C LYS A 197 13.35 30.58 4.49
N LYS A 198 13.74 30.06 3.33
CA LYS A 198 12.83 29.75 2.22
C LYS A 198 12.71 28.23 2.09
N ILE A 199 11.51 27.74 1.75
CA ILE A 199 11.29 26.32 1.49
C ILE A 199 12.26 25.88 0.38
N LYS A 200 13.10 24.88 0.67
CA LYS A 200 14.09 24.36 -0.26
C LYS A 200 13.39 23.78 -1.48
N PRO A 201 13.91 24.03 -2.70
CA PRO A 201 13.35 23.44 -3.90
C PRO A 201 13.43 21.91 -3.85
N ARG A 202 12.37 21.25 -4.32
CA ARG A 202 12.27 19.79 -4.46
C ARG A 202 13.46 19.23 -5.23
N THR A 203 14.04 18.13 -4.74
CA THR A 203 15.08 17.39 -5.48
C THR A 203 14.45 16.40 -6.47
N PRO A 204 15.15 16.00 -7.56
CA PRO A 204 14.69 14.96 -8.47
C PRO A 204 14.43 13.60 -7.79
N LEU A 205 15.00 13.37 -6.60
CA LEU A 205 14.84 12.15 -5.81
C LEU A 205 13.59 12.14 -4.90
N GLN A 206 12.79 13.21 -4.91
CA GLN A 206 11.54 13.32 -4.15
C GLN A 206 10.31 13.17 -5.04
N ALA A 207 9.20 12.73 -4.43
CA ALA A 207 7.88 12.64 -5.05
C ALA A 207 7.52 13.97 -5.72
N ARG A 208 7.00 13.90 -6.95
CA ARG A 208 6.85 15.06 -7.83
C ARG A 208 5.75 16.02 -7.37
N THR A 209 4.66 15.46 -6.87
CA THR A 209 3.52 16.21 -6.36
C THR A 209 3.01 15.56 -5.08
N PRO A 210 2.32 16.31 -4.21
CA PRO A 210 1.51 15.71 -3.16
C PRO A 210 0.41 14.83 -3.78
N PRO A 211 -0.28 14.00 -2.97
CA PRO A 211 -1.41 13.20 -3.41
C PRO A 211 -2.41 14.03 -4.19
N MET A 212 -2.96 13.44 -5.25
CA MET A 212 -4.04 14.07 -5.98
C MET A 212 -5.21 14.27 -5.01
N GLY A 213 -5.61 15.53 -4.86
CA GLY A 213 -6.84 15.86 -4.15
C GLY A 213 -7.99 15.07 -4.77
N GLU A 214 -8.98 14.71 -3.96
CA GLU A 214 -10.21 14.15 -4.51
C GLU A 214 -10.77 15.18 -5.46
N SER A 215 -10.88 14.80 -6.74
CA SER A 215 -11.55 15.60 -7.76
C SER A 215 -12.87 16.11 -7.19
N ALA A 216 -13.21 17.35 -7.54
CA ALA A 216 -14.27 18.16 -6.96
C ALA A 216 -15.72 17.60 -7.11
N ASP A 217 -15.92 16.28 -7.07
CA ASP A 217 -17.23 15.64 -7.00
C ASP A 217 -17.94 15.92 -5.67
N SER A 218 -17.20 16.36 -4.64
CA SER A 218 -17.78 17.07 -3.52
C SER A 218 -17.81 18.58 -3.80
N ASN A 219 -18.88 19.03 -4.48
CA ASN A 219 -19.31 20.45 -4.50
C ASN A 219 -19.43 21.08 -3.08
N LYS A 220 -19.26 20.29 -2.01
CA LYS A 220 -19.34 20.71 -0.61
C LYS A 220 -18.19 21.63 -0.20
N CYS A 221 -16.97 21.40 -0.70
CA CYS A 221 -15.77 22.12 -0.22
C CYS A 221 -14.74 22.43 -1.33
N PRO A 222 -15.04 23.38 -2.24
CA PRO A 222 -14.17 23.72 -3.37
C PRO A 222 -12.82 24.33 -2.92
N LEU A 223 -12.79 24.98 -1.75
CA LEU A 223 -11.55 25.51 -1.16
C LEU A 223 -10.70 24.40 -0.53
N ALA A 224 -11.32 23.39 0.08
CA ALA A 224 -10.58 22.25 0.61
C ALA A 224 -9.98 21.38 -0.52
N ALA A 225 -10.65 21.24 -1.66
CA ALA A 225 -10.12 20.47 -2.79
C ALA A 225 -8.83 21.05 -3.40
N ASN A 226 -8.65 22.38 -3.35
CA ASN A 226 -7.49 23.06 -3.96
C ASN A 226 -6.34 23.34 -2.97
N THR A 227 -6.57 23.29 -1.66
CA THR A 227 -5.53 23.60 -0.64
C THR A 227 -5.35 22.53 0.45
N SER A 228 -6.06 21.41 0.42
CA SER A 228 -5.96 20.39 1.49
C SER A 228 -5.03 19.24 1.14
N ALA A 229 -3.78 19.58 0.83
CA ALA A 229 -2.67 18.70 1.15
C ALA A 229 -1.85 19.40 2.23
N SER A 230 -2.49 19.75 3.36
CA SER A 230 -1.72 20.11 4.55
C SER A 230 -1.02 18.83 4.97
N LEU A 231 0.30 18.85 4.90
CA LEU A 231 1.13 17.83 5.54
C LEU A 231 0.68 17.77 7.01
N VAL A 232 0.33 16.58 7.49
CA VAL A 232 -0.20 16.44 8.86
C VAL A 232 0.93 16.47 9.88
N ASP A 233 2.13 16.10 9.43
CA ASP A 233 3.30 15.81 10.25
C ASP A 233 4.54 15.64 9.35
N ASN A 234 5.76 15.69 9.87
CA ASN A 234 7.00 15.42 9.11
C ASN A 234 7.16 13.94 8.68
N SER A 235 6.09 13.15 8.74
CA SER A 235 6.03 11.76 8.27
C SER A 235 5.75 11.64 6.77
N GLY A 236 5.53 12.75 6.05
CA GLY A 236 5.33 12.71 4.60
C GLY A 236 3.95 12.21 4.16
N TRP A 237 2.96 12.28 5.06
CA TRP A 237 1.56 11.93 4.80
C TRP A 237 0.70 13.18 4.76
N PHE A 238 -0.19 13.25 3.76
CA PHE A 238 -1.07 14.38 3.54
C PHE A 238 -2.50 14.03 3.92
N ARG A 239 -3.19 14.94 4.61
CA ARG A 239 -4.61 14.74 4.91
C ARG A 239 -5.46 14.99 3.67
N SER A 240 -6.21 13.99 3.23
CA SER A 240 -7.21 14.11 2.18
C SER A 240 -8.55 13.63 2.75
N GLY A 241 -9.38 14.58 3.18
CA GLY A 241 -10.63 14.30 3.90
C GLY A 241 -10.39 13.60 5.25
N SER A 242 -10.90 12.38 5.36
CA SER A 242 -10.79 11.49 6.54
C SER A 242 -9.59 10.54 6.50
N LYS A 243 -8.86 10.51 5.38
CA LYS A 243 -7.75 9.57 5.15
C LYS A 243 -6.44 10.34 5.04
N LEU A 244 -5.36 9.72 5.50
CA LEU A 244 -4.00 10.12 5.17
C LEU A 244 -3.62 9.49 3.85
N LYS A 245 -3.14 10.28 2.90
CA LYS A 245 -2.64 9.81 1.61
C LYS A 245 -1.14 10.04 1.51
N LYS A 246 -0.44 9.08 0.91
CA LYS A 246 0.96 9.20 0.52
C LYS A 246 1.09 8.99 -0.97
N SER A 247 1.72 9.93 -1.65
CA SER A 247 1.99 9.87 -3.08
C SER A 247 3.25 9.07 -3.34
N ILE A 248 3.15 8.06 -4.19
CA ILE A 248 4.25 7.20 -4.59
C ILE A 248 4.38 7.28 -6.10
N PHE A 249 5.59 7.60 -6.57
CA PHE A 249 5.93 7.66 -7.97
C PHE A 249 6.87 6.52 -8.32
N VAL A 250 6.57 5.82 -9.41
CA VAL A 250 7.46 4.84 -10.00
C VAL A 250 7.89 5.38 -11.35
N TYR A 251 9.18 5.68 -11.48
CA TYR A 251 9.78 6.03 -12.77
C TYR A 251 10.50 4.82 -13.31
N THR A 252 10.21 4.47 -14.56
CA THR A 252 10.90 3.39 -15.27
C THR A 252 11.60 3.98 -16.48
N ALA A 253 12.81 3.54 -16.79
CA ALA A 253 13.52 3.91 -18.01
C ALA A 253 14.23 2.70 -18.61
N THR A 254 14.05 2.46 -19.90
CA THR A 254 14.81 1.43 -20.63
C THR A 254 15.95 2.08 -21.39
N VAL A 255 17.17 1.64 -21.11
CA VAL A 255 18.41 2.18 -21.66
C VAL A 255 19.12 1.09 -22.46
N PRO A 256 19.43 1.33 -23.75
CA PRO A 256 20.13 0.36 -24.58
C PRO A 256 21.60 0.23 -24.16
N ILE A 257 22.16 -0.98 -24.25
CA ILE A 257 23.57 -1.23 -23.99
C ILE A 257 24.39 -0.79 -25.21
N VAL A 258 25.30 0.17 -25.03
CA VAL A 258 26.03 0.80 -26.14
C VAL A 258 27.47 0.27 -26.27
N ALA A 259 28.02 0.40 -27.48
CA ALA A 259 29.38 -0.06 -27.79
C ALA A 259 30.41 0.71 -26.96
N GLY A 260 30.99 0.06 -25.95
CA GLY A 260 31.93 0.67 -24.99
C GLY A 260 31.60 0.36 -23.54
N ASP A 261 30.39 -0.13 -23.25
CA ASP A 261 30.03 -0.63 -21.92
C ASP A 261 30.72 -1.98 -21.65
N THR A 262 31.14 -2.17 -20.39
CA THR A 262 31.65 -3.47 -19.92
C THR A 262 30.48 -4.43 -19.80
N LEU A 263 30.34 -5.33 -20.76
CA LEU A 263 29.35 -6.40 -20.72
C LEU A 263 29.67 -7.36 -19.56
N PRO A 264 28.68 -7.76 -18.74
CA PRO A 264 28.89 -8.76 -17.68
C PRO A 264 29.38 -10.11 -18.22
N ASP A 265 28.85 -10.51 -19.38
CA ASP A 265 29.23 -11.73 -20.11
C ASP A 265 28.82 -11.60 -21.60
N ASN A 266 29.68 -12.03 -22.52
CA ASN A 266 29.45 -11.94 -23.98
C ASN A 266 28.50 -13.03 -24.52
N ASN A 267 28.19 -14.07 -23.72
CA ASN A 267 27.26 -15.12 -24.13
C ASN A 267 25.80 -14.72 -23.89
N THR A 268 25.53 -14.02 -22.79
CA THR A 268 24.18 -13.62 -22.36
C THR A 268 23.82 -12.18 -22.71
N TYR A 269 24.81 -11.30 -22.88
CA TYR A 269 24.59 -9.90 -23.23
C TYR A 269 25.12 -9.58 -24.62
N GLU A 270 24.48 -8.63 -25.29
CA GLU A 270 25.00 -8.04 -26.50
C GLU A 270 24.79 -6.52 -26.55
N THR A 271 25.56 -5.86 -27.41
CA THR A 271 25.37 -4.44 -27.69
C THR A 271 24.15 -4.26 -28.58
N TYR A 272 23.28 -3.31 -28.21
CA TYR A 272 22.09 -2.96 -28.98
C TYR A 272 22.46 -2.56 -30.41
N LYS A 273 21.86 -3.22 -31.40
CA LYS A 273 22.17 -3.04 -32.83
C LYS A 273 21.24 -2.05 -33.55
N GLY A 274 20.22 -1.52 -32.86
CA GLY A 274 19.23 -0.58 -33.40
C GLY A 274 19.56 0.91 -33.17
N GLU A 275 18.62 1.80 -33.50
CA GLU A 275 18.73 3.22 -33.14
C GLU A 275 18.58 3.39 -31.63
N ALA A 276 19.58 4.01 -30.98
CA ALA A 276 19.55 4.28 -29.54
C ALA A 276 18.42 5.25 -29.19
N GLY A 277 17.29 4.71 -28.74
CA GLY A 277 16.19 5.44 -28.12
C GLY A 277 16.10 5.05 -26.64
N PHE A 278 15.63 5.97 -25.81
CA PHE A 278 15.20 5.66 -24.45
C PHE A 278 13.68 5.85 -24.37
N SER A 279 13.02 5.03 -23.55
CA SER A 279 11.63 5.27 -23.15
C SER A 279 11.59 5.40 -21.64
N ALA A 280 10.72 6.27 -21.16
CA ALA A 280 10.43 6.40 -19.75
C ALA A 280 8.92 6.36 -19.51
N LEU A 281 8.51 5.62 -18.48
CA LEU A 281 7.13 5.59 -17.97
C LEU A 281 7.11 6.14 -16.56
N GLU A 282 6.04 6.85 -16.24
CA GLU A 282 5.73 7.34 -14.91
C GLU A 282 4.41 6.69 -14.48
N TYR A 283 4.45 6.01 -13.34
CA TYR A 283 3.27 5.50 -12.66
C TYR A 283 3.14 6.24 -11.32
N GLN A 284 1.97 6.81 -11.08
CA GLN A 284 1.64 7.48 -9.82
C GLN A 284 0.56 6.69 -9.09
N GLN A 285 0.78 6.44 -7.80
CA GLN A 285 -0.20 5.84 -6.91
C GLN A 285 -0.29 6.61 -5.60
N ASP A 286 -1.50 6.95 -5.20
CA ASP A 286 -1.77 7.50 -3.88
C ASP A 286 -2.25 6.38 -2.94
N ARG A 287 -1.47 6.11 -1.89
CA ARG A 287 -1.82 5.12 -0.85
C ARG A 287 -2.55 5.82 0.29
N ALA A 288 -3.77 5.38 0.56
CA ALA A 288 -4.59 5.91 1.63
C ALA A 288 -4.54 5.02 2.89
N ARG A 289 -4.48 5.64 4.07
CA ARG A 289 -4.57 5.00 5.39
C ARG A 289 -5.43 5.83 6.31
N ILE A 290 -6.18 5.18 7.20
CA ILE A 290 -6.94 5.89 8.25
C ILE A 290 -6.09 5.88 9.51
N PRO A 291 -5.70 7.06 10.06
CA PRO A 291 -4.91 7.11 11.27
C PRO A 291 -5.76 6.74 12.48
N LEU A 292 -5.14 6.20 13.52
CA LEU A 292 -5.81 5.87 14.78
C LEU A 292 -6.47 7.10 15.42
N ALA A 293 -5.87 8.28 15.25
CA ALA A 293 -6.40 9.56 15.73
C ALA A 293 -7.69 10.01 15.02
N ASN A 294 -8.10 9.36 13.93
CA ASN A 294 -9.39 9.65 13.28
C ASN A 294 -10.58 8.99 14.01
N ASN A 295 -10.31 8.15 15.01
CA ASN A 295 -11.33 7.52 15.82
C ASN A 295 -11.64 8.37 17.07
N ALA A 296 -12.91 8.54 17.39
CA ALA A 296 -13.35 9.16 18.64
C ALA A 296 -13.16 8.22 19.83
N ILE A 297 -13.31 6.91 19.61
CA ILE A 297 -13.09 5.87 20.63
C ILE A 297 -12.19 4.80 20.00
N VAL A 298 -11.11 4.46 20.69
CA VAL A 298 -10.17 3.39 20.33
C VAL A 298 -9.99 2.50 21.55
N TYR A 299 -10.19 1.20 21.37
CA TYR A 299 -9.97 0.23 22.43
C TYR A 299 -9.28 -1.02 21.88
N GLU A 300 -8.29 -1.55 22.61
CA GLU A 300 -7.59 -2.78 22.22
C GLU A 300 -8.44 -4.02 22.54
N ASP A 301 -9.13 -4.02 23.68
CA ASP A 301 -9.97 -5.14 24.12
C ASP A 301 -11.45 -4.85 23.86
N ASP A 302 -12.35 -5.34 24.72
CA ASP A 302 -13.79 -5.14 24.58
C ASP A 302 -14.21 -3.72 24.94
N LEU A 303 -14.98 -3.10 24.06
CA LEU A 303 -15.60 -1.81 24.28
C LEU A 303 -17.03 -2.00 24.77
N GLN A 304 -17.27 -1.70 26.05
CA GLN A 304 -18.61 -1.68 26.63
C GLN A 304 -19.13 -0.24 26.81
N ILE A 305 -20.31 0.06 26.26
CA ILE A 305 -20.99 1.36 26.36
C ILE A 305 -22.42 1.15 26.91
N THR A 306 -22.56 1.24 28.23
CA THR A 306 -23.85 1.03 28.92
C THR A 306 -24.11 2.10 29.99
N PRO A 307 -24.07 3.41 29.64
CA PRO A 307 -24.26 4.49 30.59
C PRO A 307 -25.72 4.57 31.04
N GLY A 308 -25.98 4.78 32.34
CA GLY A 308 -27.34 4.74 32.92
C GLY A 308 -28.36 5.70 32.31
N SER A 309 -27.93 6.87 31.79
CA SER A 309 -28.81 7.85 31.14
C SER A 309 -28.77 7.80 29.60
N GLY A 310 -28.00 6.89 29.00
CA GLY A 310 -27.60 6.95 27.59
C GLY A 310 -26.43 7.90 27.33
N ILE A 311 -25.73 7.69 26.20
CA ILE A 311 -24.67 8.59 25.70
C ILE A 311 -24.88 8.88 24.21
N GLN A 312 -24.45 10.06 23.80
CA GLN A 312 -24.44 10.50 22.42
C GLN A 312 -22.99 10.53 21.92
N ILE A 313 -22.67 9.71 20.93
CA ILE A 313 -21.32 9.59 20.38
C ILE A 313 -21.33 10.08 18.95
N ASN A 314 -20.41 10.98 18.66
CA ASN A 314 -20.14 11.46 17.32
C ASN A 314 -18.68 11.13 16.95
N GLY A 315 -18.49 10.34 15.89
CA GLY A 315 -17.16 9.94 15.43
C GLY A 315 -17.05 8.45 15.15
N ARG A 316 -15.91 8.07 14.58
CA ARG A 316 -15.55 6.69 14.28
C ARG A 316 -15.23 5.96 15.57
N VAL A 317 -15.76 4.75 15.74
CA VAL A 317 -15.53 3.89 16.91
C VAL A 317 -14.73 2.69 16.45
N PHE A 318 -13.67 2.36 17.19
CA PHE A 318 -12.79 1.25 16.87
C PHE A 318 -12.54 0.40 18.11
N THR A 319 -12.74 -0.91 17.99
CA THR A 319 -12.36 -1.90 19.00
C THR A 319 -11.78 -3.14 18.34
N ASN A 320 -10.64 -3.61 18.83
CA ASN A 320 -10.06 -4.89 18.42
C ASN A 320 -10.76 -6.10 19.09
N GLY A 321 -11.50 -5.88 20.18
CA GLY A 321 -12.35 -6.87 20.84
C GLY A 321 -13.81 -6.76 20.39
N ASN A 322 -14.73 -7.01 21.32
CA ASN A 322 -16.17 -6.94 21.09
C ASN A 322 -16.72 -5.53 21.32
N PHE A 323 -17.81 -5.22 20.63
CA PHE A 323 -18.60 -4.01 20.86
C PHE A 323 -19.91 -4.36 21.57
N LEU A 324 -19.97 -4.01 22.86
CA LEU A 324 -21.11 -4.27 23.74
C LEU A 324 -21.81 -2.94 24.05
N THR A 325 -23.04 -2.74 23.58
CA THR A 325 -23.78 -1.49 23.83
C THR A 325 -25.17 -1.76 24.37
N GLY A 326 -25.68 -0.97 25.32
CA GLY A 326 -26.94 -1.27 25.99
C GLY A 326 -27.71 -0.04 26.45
N ASN A 327 -28.78 -0.27 27.21
CA ASN A 327 -29.66 0.74 27.79
C ASN A 327 -30.59 1.51 26.80
N GLY A 328 -30.67 1.15 25.52
CA GLY A 328 -31.68 1.67 24.56
C GLY A 328 -31.67 3.18 24.25
N ASN A 329 -30.97 3.98 25.04
CA ASN A 329 -30.89 5.44 24.98
C ASN A 329 -29.58 5.93 24.36
N ASN A 330 -28.68 5.01 24.01
CA ASN A 330 -27.44 5.33 23.31
C ASN A 330 -27.74 5.80 21.89
N GLN A 331 -27.00 6.80 21.41
CA GLN A 331 -27.17 7.32 20.06
C GLN A 331 -25.82 7.56 19.37
N TYR A 332 -25.64 6.90 18.24
CA TYR A 332 -24.44 6.98 17.40
C TYR A 332 -24.71 7.88 16.19
N PHE A 333 -24.13 9.07 16.20
CA PHE A 333 -24.33 10.10 15.17
C PHE A 333 -23.34 9.98 14.02
N GLN A 334 -23.67 10.65 12.91
CA GLN A 334 -22.71 10.98 11.85
C GLN A 334 -21.87 12.19 12.24
N VAL A 335 -20.63 12.25 11.72
CA VAL A 335 -19.74 13.39 11.91
C VAL A 335 -20.22 14.56 11.07
N SER A 336 -20.64 15.60 11.79
CA SER A 336 -21.03 16.89 11.24
C SER A 336 -22.34 16.84 10.44
N SER A 337 -22.76 17.99 9.91
CA SER A 337 -23.97 18.11 9.09
C SER A 337 -23.70 17.66 7.64
N PRO A 338 -24.74 17.26 6.86
CA PRO A 338 -24.56 16.83 5.47
C PRO A 338 -23.84 17.83 4.55
N GLU A 339 -23.89 19.14 4.89
CA GLU A 339 -23.21 20.22 4.17
C GLU A 339 -21.73 20.42 4.54
N SER A 340 -21.23 19.71 5.56
CA SER A 340 -19.86 19.83 6.04
C SER A 340 -18.87 19.00 5.23
N CYS A 341 -17.62 19.48 5.09
CA CYS A 341 -16.51 18.72 4.50
C CYS A 341 -16.19 17.42 5.26
N TYR A 342 -16.56 17.37 6.54
CA TYR A 342 -16.27 16.24 7.42
C TYR A 342 -17.39 15.18 7.39
N TYR A 343 -18.51 15.45 6.72
CA TYR A 343 -19.59 14.49 6.52
C TYR A 343 -19.23 13.50 5.42
N THR A 344 -18.44 12.51 5.82
CA THR A 344 -18.03 11.37 5.00
C THR A 344 -18.39 10.09 5.73
N GLU A 345 -18.71 9.06 4.96
CA GLU A 345 -19.07 7.72 5.47
C GLU A 345 -18.01 7.18 6.45
N GLU A 346 -16.73 7.31 6.07
CA GLU A 346 -15.60 6.77 6.84
C GLU A 346 -15.46 7.41 8.24
N ASN A 347 -15.79 8.68 8.40
CA ASN A 347 -15.57 9.42 9.64
C ASN A 347 -16.42 8.94 10.81
N SER A 348 -17.38 8.06 10.57
CA SER A 348 -18.29 7.64 11.62
C SER A 348 -18.54 6.12 11.64
N LYS A 349 -17.78 5.36 10.86
CA LYS A 349 -17.80 3.89 10.90
C LYS A 349 -17.58 3.36 12.32
N ILE A 350 -18.20 2.22 12.60
CA ILE A 350 -17.91 1.44 13.81
C ILE A 350 -17.20 0.18 13.33
N VAL A 351 -15.96 -0.01 13.77
CA VAL A 351 -15.11 -1.13 13.36
C VAL A 351 -14.85 -2.01 14.57
N VAL A 352 -15.21 -3.29 14.45
CA VAL A 352 -15.23 -4.26 15.54
C VAL A 352 -14.46 -5.50 15.12
N GLY A 353 -13.34 -5.80 15.78
CA GLY A 353 -12.53 -7.01 15.57
C GLY A 353 -13.28 -8.29 15.94
N GLY A 354 -13.96 -8.26 17.08
CA GLY A 354 -14.78 -9.33 17.63
C GLY A 354 -16.23 -9.30 17.12
N ASN A 355 -17.15 -9.36 18.07
CA ASN A 355 -18.60 -9.45 17.85
C ASN A 355 -19.32 -8.19 18.34
N MET A 356 -20.52 -7.97 17.82
CA MET A 356 -21.43 -6.93 18.30
C MET A 356 -22.58 -7.58 19.09
N ALA A 357 -22.80 -7.09 20.31
CA ALA A 357 -23.90 -7.53 21.14
C ALA A 357 -24.50 -6.39 21.95
N PHE A 358 -25.66 -6.66 22.56
CA PHE A 358 -26.43 -5.64 23.24
C PHE A 358 -26.61 -5.93 24.72
N GLY A 359 -25.95 -5.14 25.58
CA GLY A 359 -25.97 -5.31 27.03
C GLY A 359 -24.58 -5.17 27.65
N ARG A 360 -24.45 -5.61 28.90
CA ARG A 360 -23.21 -5.56 29.68
C ARG A 360 -22.56 -6.94 29.80
N VAL A 361 -21.25 -7.00 29.93
CA VAL A 361 -20.52 -8.28 30.07
C VAL A 361 -20.88 -9.08 31.34
N ASP A 362 -21.56 -8.49 32.31
CA ASP A 362 -22.05 -9.17 33.52
C ASP A 362 -23.52 -9.60 33.43
N GLN A 363 -24.15 -9.48 32.26
CA GLN A 363 -25.55 -9.80 32.03
C GLN A 363 -25.72 -11.02 31.14
N ASP A 364 -26.65 -11.89 31.54
CA ASP A 364 -27.10 -13.09 30.83
C ASP A 364 -28.30 -12.82 29.90
N GLU A 365 -28.80 -11.58 29.85
CA GLU A 365 -29.89 -11.16 28.98
C GLU A 365 -29.50 -10.01 28.06
N ASP A 366 -29.98 -10.07 26.80
CA ASP A 366 -29.81 -8.99 25.83
C ASP A 366 -30.65 -7.74 26.20
N GLN A 367 -30.07 -6.58 25.99
CA GLN A 367 -30.73 -5.27 26.07
C GLN A 367 -30.93 -4.66 24.67
N ASP A 368 -31.59 -3.51 24.59
CA ASP A 368 -31.61 -2.72 23.35
C ASP A 368 -30.33 -1.89 23.24
N GLY A 369 -29.75 -1.83 22.03
CA GLY A 369 -28.47 -1.17 21.75
C GLY A 369 -28.58 0.34 21.50
N GLY A 370 -29.79 0.88 21.41
CA GLY A 370 -30.06 2.29 21.16
C GLY A 370 -30.33 2.61 19.69
N LYS A 371 -29.78 3.73 19.19
CA LYS A 371 -30.03 4.25 17.85
C LYS A 371 -28.73 4.52 17.11
N ILE A 372 -28.70 4.21 15.82
CA ILE A 372 -27.58 4.48 14.94
C ILE A 372 -28.03 5.31 13.75
N HIS A 373 -27.23 6.31 13.39
CA HIS A 373 -27.44 7.13 12.20
C HIS A 373 -26.66 6.51 11.05
N LEU A 374 -27.34 6.16 9.96
CA LEU A 374 -26.75 5.65 8.72
C LEU A 374 -26.44 6.81 7.76
N PHE A 375 -25.33 6.68 7.04
CA PHE A 375 -24.85 7.67 6.09
C PHE A 375 -25.73 7.65 4.84
N ASN A 376 -26.38 8.77 4.54
CA ASN A 376 -27.32 8.86 3.41
C ASN A 376 -26.82 9.85 2.35
N GLY A 377 -25.52 9.79 2.04
CA GLY A 377 -24.89 10.58 0.97
C GLY A 377 -24.89 12.10 1.21
N LYS A 378 -25.89 12.81 0.68
CA LYS A 378 -26.06 14.28 0.86
C LYS A 378 -27.30 14.63 1.68
N GLU A 379 -28.10 13.65 2.03
CA GLU A 379 -29.36 13.85 2.73
C GLU A 379 -29.17 13.75 4.25
N VAL A 380 -30.27 14.00 4.97
CA VAL A 380 -30.32 13.78 6.42
C VAL A 380 -30.03 12.29 6.70
N PRO A 381 -29.18 11.98 7.69
CA PRO A 381 -28.90 10.60 8.08
C PRO A 381 -30.17 9.82 8.40
N ALA A 382 -30.25 8.58 7.94
CA ALA A 382 -31.35 7.69 8.32
C ALA A 382 -31.12 7.16 9.74
N VAL A 383 -32.12 7.23 10.62
CA VAL A 383 -31.99 6.75 12.01
C VAL A 383 -32.59 5.36 12.11
N VAL A 384 -31.79 4.40 12.58
CA VAL A 384 -32.19 3.01 12.76
C VAL A 384 -32.03 2.63 14.23
N GLU A 385 -32.98 1.87 14.78
CA GLU A 385 -32.88 1.33 16.13
C GLU A 385 -32.07 0.03 16.13
N LEU A 386 -31.14 -0.09 17.08
CA LEU A 386 -30.36 -1.29 17.34
C LEU A 386 -31.15 -2.20 18.27
N LYS A 387 -31.79 -3.23 17.70
CA LYS A 387 -32.65 -4.15 18.44
C LYS A 387 -31.88 -5.40 18.82
N LYS A 388 -32.34 -6.14 19.83
CA LYS A 388 -31.76 -7.41 20.31
C LYS A 388 -31.40 -8.41 19.20
N ASN A 389 -32.16 -8.38 18.10
CA ASN A 389 -32.01 -9.28 16.96
C ASN A 389 -30.88 -8.91 15.99
N ASP A 390 -30.32 -7.70 16.09
CA ASP A 390 -29.28 -7.17 15.21
C ASP A 390 -27.86 -7.53 15.70
N LYS A 391 -27.73 -8.35 16.75
CA LYS A 391 -26.44 -8.84 17.27
C LYS A 391 -25.79 -9.82 16.30
N SER A 392 -24.47 -9.94 16.35
CA SER A 392 -23.71 -10.78 15.40
C SER A 392 -23.68 -12.27 15.77
N VAL A 393 -23.89 -12.61 17.04
CA VAL A 393 -23.89 -13.99 17.56
C VAL A 393 -25.08 -14.22 18.49
N ASN A 394 -25.46 -15.48 18.72
CA ASN A 394 -26.70 -15.84 19.42
C ASN A 394 -26.60 -15.79 20.94
N GLU A 395 -25.40 -15.90 21.48
CA GLU A 395 -25.11 -15.97 22.90
C GLU A 395 -25.41 -14.62 23.61
N PRO A 396 -25.57 -14.62 24.93
CA PRO A 396 -25.73 -13.41 25.72
C PRO A 396 -24.40 -12.63 25.91
N PRO A 397 -24.47 -11.34 26.29
CA PRO A 397 -23.30 -10.47 26.44
C PRO A 397 -22.21 -11.00 27.38
N ASN A 398 -22.56 -11.72 28.44
CA ASN A 398 -21.61 -12.32 29.39
C ASN A 398 -20.77 -13.46 28.81
N GLU A 399 -21.27 -14.19 27.81
CA GLU A 399 -20.53 -15.24 27.12
C GLU A 399 -19.67 -14.68 25.98
N ILE A 400 -20.14 -13.60 25.35
CA ILE A 400 -19.45 -12.96 24.22
C ILE A 400 -18.18 -12.24 24.66
N GLY A 401 -18.17 -11.67 25.85
CA GLY A 401 -17.04 -10.91 26.39
C GLY A 401 -15.73 -11.70 26.35
N ASN A 402 -14.61 -11.02 26.12
CA ASN A 402 -13.30 -11.64 26.02
C ASN A 402 -12.67 -11.89 27.39
N ASN A 403 -12.20 -13.11 27.60
CA ASN A 403 -11.38 -13.53 28.73
C ASN A 403 -9.90 -13.27 28.44
N SER A 404 -9.43 -12.05 28.74
CA SER A 404 -8.02 -11.67 28.50
C SER A 404 -7.02 -12.57 29.23
N ARG A 405 -7.37 -13.12 30.41
CA ARG A 405 -6.49 -14.05 31.14
C ARG A 405 -6.29 -15.36 30.38
N ALA A 406 -7.36 -15.91 29.81
CA ALA A 406 -7.29 -17.11 28.98
C ALA A 406 -6.51 -16.87 27.69
N PHE A 407 -6.70 -15.70 27.06
CA PHE A 407 -5.95 -15.30 25.88
C PHE A 407 -4.45 -15.21 26.17
N THR A 408 -4.04 -14.47 27.20
CA THR A 408 -2.62 -14.36 27.61
C THR A 408 -2.02 -15.72 27.97
N ALA A 409 -2.77 -16.60 28.65
CA ALA A 409 -2.31 -17.95 28.94
C ALA A 409 -2.03 -18.78 27.67
N ARG A 410 -2.85 -18.64 26.61
CA ARG A 410 -2.62 -19.29 25.31
C ARG A 410 -1.38 -18.77 24.63
N ILE A 411 -1.21 -17.45 24.57
CA ILE A 411 -0.01 -16.82 23.98
C ILE A 411 1.24 -17.30 24.71
N ASN A 412 1.25 -17.27 26.05
CA ASN A 412 2.37 -17.75 26.84
C ASN A 412 2.68 -19.23 26.59
N ALA A 413 1.65 -20.07 26.41
CA ALA A 413 1.82 -21.48 26.09
C ALA A 413 2.43 -21.70 24.68
N LEU A 414 2.00 -20.93 23.68
CA LEU A 414 2.57 -20.96 22.31
C LEU A 414 4.03 -20.52 22.31
N VAL A 415 4.33 -19.40 22.98
CA VAL A 415 5.69 -18.88 23.12
C VAL A 415 6.58 -19.88 23.84
N THR A 416 6.14 -20.43 24.97
CA THR A 416 6.90 -21.44 25.73
C THR A 416 7.15 -22.69 24.88
N ALA A 417 6.15 -23.15 24.11
CA ALA A 417 6.32 -24.30 23.22
C ALA A 417 7.37 -24.01 22.13
N GLN A 418 7.36 -22.82 21.54
CA GLN A 418 8.32 -22.44 20.50
C GLN A 418 9.72 -22.14 21.03
N LEU A 419 9.84 -21.59 22.24
CA LEU A 419 11.13 -21.40 22.91
C LEU A 419 11.83 -22.73 23.20
N GLY A 420 11.08 -23.84 23.32
CA GLY A 420 11.63 -25.19 23.41
C GLY A 420 12.28 -25.69 22.12
N ASN A 421 12.05 -25.04 20.97
CA ASN A 421 12.63 -25.38 19.68
C ASN A 421 13.89 -24.52 19.37
N PRO A 422 14.79 -25.02 18.49
CA PRO A 422 15.95 -24.24 18.05
C PRO A 422 15.54 -22.95 17.32
N ASP A 423 16.35 -21.90 17.46
CA ASP A 423 16.09 -20.58 16.87
C ASP A 423 15.90 -20.59 15.34
N GLY A 424 16.49 -21.57 14.64
CA GLY A 424 16.32 -21.73 13.18
C GLY A 424 14.93 -22.23 12.76
N THR A 425 14.01 -22.39 13.72
CA THR A 425 12.60 -22.73 13.45
C THR A 425 11.67 -21.52 13.59
N ASP A 426 12.20 -20.38 14.03
CA ASP A 426 11.44 -19.14 14.11
C ASP A 426 11.24 -18.54 12.72
N PRO A 427 10.11 -17.85 12.48
CA PRO A 427 9.87 -17.07 11.26
C PRO A 427 10.92 -15.99 11.05
N ASP A 428 11.14 -15.62 9.79
CA ASP A 428 12.09 -14.56 9.43
C ASP A 428 11.70 -13.22 10.09
N GLU A 429 10.40 -12.92 10.20
CA GLU A 429 9.93 -11.68 10.85
C GLU A 429 10.26 -11.61 12.35
N VAL A 430 10.37 -12.77 13.01
CA VAL A 430 10.75 -12.86 14.43
C VAL A 430 12.27 -12.77 14.54
N PHE A 431 12.99 -13.54 13.72
CA PHE A 431 14.45 -13.56 13.69
C PHE A 431 15.04 -12.17 13.49
N GLU A 432 14.50 -11.40 12.55
CA GLU A 432 14.94 -10.04 12.24
C GLU A 432 14.87 -9.08 13.44
N ARG A 433 13.97 -9.33 14.39
CA ARG A 433 13.80 -8.48 15.60
C ARG A 433 14.86 -8.72 16.66
N TYR A 434 15.44 -9.93 16.73
CA TYR A 434 16.45 -10.26 17.73
C TYR A 434 17.85 -10.56 17.17
N LYS A 435 18.04 -10.58 15.84
CA LYS A 435 19.32 -10.93 15.21
C LYS A 435 20.52 -10.09 15.64
N ASN A 436 20.29 -8.83 16.03
CA ASN A 436 21.34 -7.89 16.42
C ASN A 436 21.72 -7.98 17.91
N PHE A 437 20.97 -8.77 18.71
CA PHE A 437 21.18 -8.91 20.15
C PHE A 437 21.97 -10.18 20.46
N THR A 438 22.64 -10.18 21.61
CA THR A 438 23.46 -11.32 22.08
C THR A 438 23.23 -11.57 23.58
N GLY A 439 23.48 -12.79 24.04
CA GLY A 439 23.30 -13.18 25.45
C GLY A 439 21.85 -13.09 25.92
N ASP A 440 21.64 -12.83 27.23
CA ASP A 440 20.32 -12.80 27.87
C ASP A 440 19.35 -11.79 27.23
N GLU A 441 19.86 -10.70 26.68
CA GLU A 441 19.03 -9.70 26.00
C GLU A 441 18.42 -10.28 24.72
N ARG A 442 19.14 -11.15 24.03
CA ARG A 442 18.63 -11.83 22.84
C ARG A 442 17.42 -12.70 23.18
N ASP A 443 17.47 -13.43 24.29
CA ASP A 443 16.38 -14.32 24.69
C ASP A 443 15.13 -13.54 25.11
N LYS A 444 15.30 -12.39 25.76
CA LYS A 444 14.21 -11.45 26.05
C LYS A 444 13.57 -10.90 24.78
N GLN A 445 14.39 -10.44 23.83
CA GLN A 445 13.90 -9.92 22.55
C GLN A 445 13.23 -11.00 21.71
N ARG A 446 13.76 -12.23 21.72
CA ARG A 446 13.13 -13.40 21.08
C ARG A 446 11.77 -13.68 21.68
N ASN A 447 11.65 -13.71 23.02
CA ASN A 447 10.38 -13.90 23.72
C ASN A 447 9.36 -12.83 23.34
N LYS A 448 9.73 -11.53 23.41
CA LYS A 448 8.86 -10.41 23.04
C LYS A 448 8.44 -10.45 21.56
N ALA A 449 9.35 -10.84 20.67
CA ALA A 449 9.07 -11.00 19.25
C ALA A 449 8.07 -12.13 19.01
N LEU A 450 8.23 -13.29 19.65
CA LEU A 450 7.30 -14.42 19.57
C LEU A 450 5.93 -14.10 20.20
N GLU A 451 5.90 -13.38 21.32
CA GLU A 451 4.64 -12.93 21.94
C GLU A 451 3.86 -12.05 20.96
N THR A 452 4.54 -11.09 20.34
CA THR A 452 3.94 -10.21 19.32
C THR A 452 3.45 -11.02 18.11
N TYR A 453 4.29 -11.96 17.64
CA TYR A 453 4.01 -12.84 16.50
C TYR A 453 2.72 -13.64 16.71
N PHE A 454 2.62 -14.33 17.85
CA PHE A 454 1.46 -15.16 18.16
C PHE A 454 0.23 -14.33 18.51
N LYS A 455 0.39 -13.15 19.12
CA LYS A 455 -0.73 -12.24 19.42
C LYS A 455 -1.46 -11.80 18.15
N ASP A 456 -0.73 -11.54 17.06
CA ASP A 456 -1.33 -11.10 15.79
C ASP A 456 -2.06 -12.23 15.05
N ARG A 457 -1.73 -13.49 15.35
CA ARG A 457 -2.20 -14.70 14.65
C ARG A 457 -3.16 -15.58 15.46
N THR A 458 -3.37 -15.24 16.73
CA THR A 458 -4.24 -15.99 17.63
C THR A 458 -5.53 -15.20 17.86
N ARG A 459 -6.69 -15.84 17.69
CA ARG A 459 -7.98 -15.22 18.02
C ARG A 459 -8.14 -14.99 19.52
N ARG A 460 -8.97 -14.02 19.88
CA ARG A 460 -9.36 -13.79 21.28
C ARG A 460 -10.25 -14.93 21.81
N VAL A 461 -10.29 -15.06 23.13
CA VAL A 461 -10.99 -16.13 23.84
C VAL A 461 -12.25 -15.58 24.52
N PRO A 462 -13.46 -15.93 24.07
CA PRO A 462 -14.69 -15.53 24.75
C PRO A 462 -14.89 -16.27 26.08
N TYR A 463 -15.69 -15.70 26.97
CA TYR A 463 -16.12 -16.36 28.21
C TYR A 463 -17.00 -17.59 27.95
N GLY A 464 -17.72 -17.64 26.82
CA GLY A 464 -18.46 -18.82 26.38
C GLY A 464 -17.57 -20.02 26.06
N GLU A 465 -16.30 -19.80 25.70
CA GLU A 465 -15.31 -20.87 25.47
C GLU A 465 -14.60 -21.25 26.77
N VAL A 466 -14.10 -20.25 27.50
CA VAL A 466 -13.37 -20.44 28.75
C VAL A 466 -13.98 -19.54 29.81
N GLY A 467 -14.82 -20.15 30.65
CA GLY A 467 -15.48 -19.45 31.74
C GLY A 467 -14.52 -18.83 32.76
N PRO A 468 -14.99 -17.84 33.55
CA PRO A 468 -14.15 -17.09 34.49
C PRO A 468 -13.61 -17.94 35.66
N GLU A 469 -14.24 -19.08 35.96
CA GLU A 469 -13.86 -19.98 37.05
C GLU A 469 -12.69 -20.92 36.70
N VAL A 470 -12.27 -20.97 35.43
CA VAL A 470 -11.21 -21.88 34.98
C VAL A 470 -9.85 -21.43 35.54
N ASP A 471 -9.25 -22.26 36.40
CA ASP A 471 -7.89 -22.04 36.87
C ASP A 471 -6.85 -22.44 35.82
N LEU A 472 -6.43 -21.45 35.05
CA LEU A 472 -5.41 -21.57 34.01
C LEU A 472 -3.99 -21.80 34.54
N THR A 473 -3.76 -21.71 35.86
CA THR A 473 -2.45 -22.00 36.47
C THR A 473 -2.30 -23.47 36.85
N ALA A 474 -3.39 -24.09 37.32
CA ALA A 474 -3.45 -25.54 37.58
C ALA A 474 -3.64 -26.36 36.28
N ASN A 475 -4.35 -25.81 35.30
CA ASN A 475 -4.62 -26.44 34.01
C ASN A 475 -4.22 -25.51 32.85
N PRO A 476 -2.91 -25.34 32.59
CA PRO A 476 -2.47 -24.50 31.49
C PRO A 476 -2.94 -25.06 30.15
N PRO A 477 -3.32 -24.21 29.19
CA PRO A 477 -3.73 -24.66 27.87
C PRO A 477 -2.57 -25.40 27.19
N LYS A 478 -2.84 -26.59 26.64
CA LYS A 478 -1.85 -27.34 25.88
C LYS A 478 -1.71 -26.73 24.49
N ALA A 479 -0.59 -26.07 24.24
CA ALA A 479 -0.26 -25.51 22.94
C ALA A 479 0.39 -26.55 22.03
N THR A 480 -0.09 -26.65 20.78
CA THR A 480 0.58 -27.41 19.72
C THR A 480 0.80 -26.52 18.49
N PRO A 481 1.84 -25.66 18.48
CA PRO A 481 2.19 -24.87 17.30
C PRO A 481 2.40 -25.78 16.08
N GLN A 482 1.93 -25.33 14.92
CA GLN A 482 2.04 -26.02 13.64
C GLN A 482 3.00 -25.27 12.72
N GLY A 483 3.53 -25.95 11.70
CA GLY A 483 4.48 -25.34 10.76
C GLY A 483 5.86 -25.05 11.36
N LYS A 484 6.76 -24.48 10.55
CA LYS A 484 8.12 -24.03 10.91
C LYS A 484 8.52 -22.84 10.05
N GLY A 485 9.44 -22.02 10.53
CA GLY A 485 9.86 -20.82 9.80
C GLY A 485 8.64 -19.93 9.54
N ASP A 486 8.46 -19.47 8.32
CA ASP A 486 7.35 -18.57 7.95
C ASP A 486 5.96 -19.23 8.00
N GLU A 487 5.90 -20.57 8.04
CA GLU A 487 4.65 -21.32 8.22
C GLU A 487 4.26 -21.52 9.69
N LEU A 488 5.13 -21.11 10.65
CA LEU A 488 4.89 -21.31 12.07
C LEU A 488 3.57 -20.63 12.48
N ARG A 489 2.66 -21.37 13.10
CA ARG A 489 1.35 -20.83 13.44
C ARG A 489 0.77 -21.47 14.70
N PRO A 490 -0.20 -20.82 15.37
CA PRO A 490 -1.01 -21.48 16.38
C PRO A 490 -1.75 -22.70 15.79
N GLN A 491 -2.27 -23.59 16.64
CA GLN A 491 -3.20 -24.62 16.17
C GLN A 491 -4.47 -23.99 15.58
N ASP A 492 -5.07 -24.64 14.59
CA ASP A 492 -6.17 -24.08 13.79
C ASP A 492 -7.34 -23.56 14.65
N ASP A 493 -7.74 -24.30 15.69
CA ASP A 493 -8.80 -23.90 16.63
C ASP A 493 -8.51 -22.57 17.36
N TRP A 494 -7.25 -22.15 17.42
CA TRP A 494 -6.78 -20.90 18.04
C TRP A 494 -6.49 -19.79 17.02
N ILE A 495 -6.51 -20.09 15.72
CA ILE A 495 -6.46 -19.08 14.65
C ILE A 495 -7.89 -18.72 14.24
N PHE A 496 -8.70 -19.74 13.96
CA PHE A 496 -10.02 -19.58 13.38
C PHE A 496 -11.09 -19.53 14.46
N PRO A 497 -11.88 -18.45 14.55
CA PRO A 497 -13.05 -18.44 15.43
C PRO A 497 -14.14 -19.42 14.96
N TYR A 498 -14.19 -19.66 13.65
CA TYR A 498 -15.05 -20.64 13.00
C TYR A 498 -14.27 -21.35 11.92
N ASP A 499 -14.49 -22.65 11.74
CA ASP A 499 -13.77 -23.42 10.72
C ASP A 499 -13.93 -22.78 9.33
N PRO A 500 -12.83 -22.59 8.57
CA PRO A 500 -12.88 -21.92 7.27
C PRO A 500 -13.94 -22.51 6.34
N GLY A 501 -14.76 -21.64 5.74
CA GLY A 501 -15.82 -22.04 4.81
C GLY A 501 -17.05 -22.66 5.47
N THR A 502 -17.14 -22.71 6.81
CA THR A 502 -18.30 -23.22 7.55
C THR A 502 -18.78 -22.23 8.62
N SER A 503 -19.91 -22.53 9.26
CA SER A 503 -20.36 -21.86 10.49
C SER A 503 -19.98 -22.61 11.78
N ASN A 504 -19.15 -23.66 11.72
CA ASN A 504 -18.77 -24.44 12.91
C ASN A 504 -17.90 -23.60 13.85
N SER A 505 -18.29 -23.52 15.11
CA SER A 505 -17.63 -22.66 16.10
C SER A 505 -16.45 -23.35 16.78
N ASN A 506 -15.31 -22.65 16.82
CA ASN A 506 -14.16 -23.01 17.66
C ASN A 506 -14.07 -22.17 18.93
N ASN A 507 -14.85 -21.08 19.03
CA ASN A 507 -14.79 -20.10 20.10
C ASN A 507 -16.02 -20.15 21.04
N GLY A 508 -16.86 -21.18 20.92
CA GLY A 508 -18.06 -21.34 21.73
C GLY A 508 -19.19 -20.35 21.42
N LEU A 509 -19.07 -19.53 20.36
CA LEU A 509 -20.09 -18.58 19.92
C LEU A 509 -20.71 -19.03 18.60
N THR A 510 -22.01 -18.80 18.42
CA THR A 510 -22.77 -19.21 17.25
C THR A 510 -23.17 -17.97 16.46
N LEU A 511 -22.81 -17.91 15.17
CA LEU A 511 -23.23 -16.83 14.29
C LEU A 511 -24.76 -16.70 14.25
N ASN A 512 -25.26 -15.47 14.31
CA ASN A 512 -26.70 -15.18 14.22
C ASN A 512 -27.14 -15.22 12.75
N ILE A 513 -27.21 -16.43 12.20
CA ILE A 513 -27.67 -16.71 10.84
C ILE A 513 -29.18 -16.95 10.88
N ARG A 514 -29.92 -16.24 10.03
CA ARG A 514 -31.38 -16.32 9.90
C ARG A 514 -31.74 -16.62 8.45
N GLY A 515 -32.20 -17.85 8.21
CA GLY A 515 -32.37 -18.35 6.84
C GLY A 515 -31.01 -18.44 6.16
N ASN A 516 -30.80 -17.64 5.12
CA ASN A 516 -29.55 -17.55 4.36
C ASN A 516 -28.83 -16.21 4.56
N THR A 517 -29.13 -15.46 5.63
CA THR A 517 -28.51 -14.15 5.87
C THR A 517 -27.92 -14.05 7.28
N LEU A 518 -26.86 -13.26 7.42
CA LEU A 518 -26.18 -13.02 8.69
C LEU A 518 -26.62 -11.68 9.29
N SER A 519 -26.80 -11.65 10.61
CA SER A 519 -26.98 -10.41 11.37
C SER A 519 -25.65 -9.80 11.83
N PRO A 520 -25.53 -8.47 11.94
CA PRO A 520 -26.47 -7.47 11.44
C PRO A 520 -26.53 -7.50 9.92
N ALA A 521 -27.72 -7.23 9.38
CA ALA A 521 -27.92 -7.19 7.94
C ALA A 521 -26.94 -6.20 7.29
N ALA A 522 -26.36 -6.58 6.16
CA ALA A 522 -25.49 -5.70 5.38
C ALA A 522 -25.66 -5.89 3.88
N THR A 523 -25.31 -4.83 3.17
CA THR A 523 -25.32 -4.69 1.71
C THR A 523 -24.00 -5.21 1.17
N GLU A 524 -24.03 -5.83 -0.02
CA GLU A 524 -22.81 -6.26 -0.70
C GLU A 524 -21.85 -5.08 -0.94
N PRO A 525 -20.54 -5.18 -0.61
CA PRO A 525 -19.63 -4.03 -0.61
C PRO A 525 -19.54 -3.29 -1.95
N SER A 526 -19.54 -4.01 -3.08
CA SER A 526 -19.48 -3.40 -4.41
C SER A 526 -20.76 -2.62 -4.75
N LYS A 527 -21.92 -3.11 -4.30
CA LYS A 527 -23.21 -2.41 -4.49
C LYS A 527 -23.30 -1.19 -3.57
N GLN A 528 -22.92 -1.33 -2.31
CA GLN A 528 -22.86 -0.21 -1.36
C GLN A 528 -21.96 0.92 -1.90
N GLN A 529 -20.78 0.57 -2.43
CA GLN A 529 -19.87 1.54 -3.02
C GLN A 529 -20.47 2.25 -4.23
N GLY A 530 -21.23 1.53 -5.08
CA GLY A 530 -21.94 2.10 -6.22
C GLY A 530 -23.08 3.04 -5.82
N GLU A 531 -23.80 2.74 -4.72
CA GLU A 531 -24.87 3.59 -4.21
C GLU A 531 -24.37 4.80 -3.40
N GLY A 532 -23.19 4.69 -2.79
CA GLY A 532 -22.57 5.76 -2.00
C GLY A 532 -23.35 6.12 -0.73
N LYS A 533 -24.06 5.16 -0.14
CA LYS A 533 -24.85 5.30 1.10
C LYS A 533 -24.88 3.99 1.89
N GLU A 534 -25.10 4.11 3.20
CA GLU A 534 -25.34 2.99 4.12
C GLU A 534 -26.85 2.69 4.17
N LEU A 535 -27.26 1.49 3.77
CA LEU A 535 -28.65 1.04 3.77
C LEU A 535 -29.01 0.23 5.00
N LYS A 536 -28.04 -0.49 5.56
CA LYS A 536 -28.22 -1.45 6.65
C LYS A 536 -27.22 -1.20 7.79
N ILE A 537 -27.48 -1.80 8.96
CA ILE A 537 -26.64 -1.64 10.15
C ILE A 537 -25.23 -2.18 9.90
N GLY A 538 -25.09 -3.33 9.22
CA GLY A 538 -23.79 -3.93 8.90
C GLY A 538 -22.97 -3.14 7.88
N ASP A 539 -23.57 -2.18 7.17
CA ASP A 539 -22.84 -1.25 6.31
C ASP A 539 -22.06 -0.27 7.20
N ARG A 540 -22.66 0.12 8.33
CA ARG A 540 -22.13 1.07 9.31
C ARG A 540 -21.20 0.41 10.33
N VAL A 541 -21.55 -0.80 10.77
CA VAL A 541 -20.81 -1.58 11.76
C VAL A 541 -20.10 -2.73 11.06
N LEU A 542 -18.79 -2.60 10.86
CA LEU A 542 -17.96 -3.63 10.26
C LEU A 542 -17.49 -4.60 11.35
N ILE A 543 -17.77 -5.89 11.16
CA ILE A 543 -17.59 -6.92 12.19
C ILE A 543 -16.66 -8.03 11.67
N GLY A 544 -15.55 -8.25 12.38
CA GLY A 544 -14.55 -9.28 12.08
C GLY A 544 -14.88 -10.66 12.64
N HIS A 545 -15.88 -10.77 13.52
CA HIS A 545 -16.32 -12.03 14.16
C HIS A 545 -15.21 -12.78 14.89
N GLY A 546 -14.22 -12.03 15.43
CA GLY A 546 -13.10 -12.57 16.19
C GLY A 546 -11.94 -13.07 15.34
N LEU A 547 -11.91 -12.75 14.04
CA LEU A 547 -10.73 -13.04 13.21
C LEU A 547 -9.50 -12.29 13.75
N PRO A 548 -8.34 -12.96 13.89
CA PRO A 548 -7.09 -12.31 14.28
C PRO A 548 -6.60 -11.35 13.19
N ALA A 549 -5.57 -10.56 13.49
CA ALA A 549 -5.02 -9.60 12.53
C ALA A 549 -4.44 -10.29 11.28
N GLN A 550 -3.91 -11.49 11.44
CA GLN A 550 -3.46 -12.36 10.38
C GLN A 550 -4.01 -13.77 10.60
N TRP A 551 -4.62 -14.36 9.59
CA TRP A 551 -5.18 -15.72 9.64
C TRP A 551 -4.58 -16.57 8.53
N TRP A 552 -4.52 -17.88 8.73
CA TRP A 552 -3.89 -18.80 7.78
C TRP A 552 -4.87 -19.20 6.67
N ASP A 553 -4.50 -19.02 5.40
CA ASP A 553 -5.29 -19.52 4.27
C ASP A 553 -4.53 -20.63 3.54
N ASP A 554 -5.10 -21.84 3.52
CA ASP A 554 -4.52 -23.01 2.84
C ASP A 554 -5.21 -23.34 1.50
N THR A 555 -6.12 -22.48 1.02
CA THR A 555 -6.96 -22.77 -0.16
C THR A 555 -6.14 -22.94 -1.46
N ALA A 556 -4.90 -22.44 -1.50
CA ALA A 556 -3.99 -22.54 -2.65
C ALA A 556 -2.87 -23.60 -2.52
N GLY A 557 -2.85 -24.40 -1.45
CA GLY A 557 -1.93 -25.55 -1.29
C GLY A 557 -0.47 -25.21 -0.90
N ALA A 558 -0.16 -23.93 -0.67
CA ALA A 558 1.13 -23.48 -0.15
C ALA A 558 0.89 -22.45 0.97
N GLY A 559 -0.05 -22.73 1.88
CA GLY A 559 -0.78 -21.73 2.66
C GLY A 559 0.01 -20.53 3.17
N ASP A 560 -0.68 -19.39 3.28
CA ASP A 560 -0.06 -18.11 3.61
C ASP A 560 -0.91 -17.32 4.61
N PHE A 561 -0.28 -16.40 5.33
CA PHE A 561 -0.97 -15.52 6.26
C PHE A 561 -1.67 -14.38 5.52
N GLN A 562 -2.98 -14.32 5.70
CA GLN A 562 -3.87 -13.33 5.12
C GLN A 562 -4.23 -12.22 6.11
N GLY A 563 -4.21 -10.97 5.65
CA GLY A 563 -4.47 -9.77 6.47
C GLY A 563 -5.84 -9.10 6.25
N ALA A 564 -5.93 -7.80 6.56
CA ALA A 564 -7.17 -6.99 6.59
C ALA A 564 -8.00 -6.93 5.30
N ARG A 565 -7.41 -7.27 4.14
CA ARG A 565 -8.10 -7.22 2.83
C ARG A 565 -8.59 -8.57 2.34
N ALA A 566 -8.10 -9.67 2.91
CA ALA A 566 -8.45 -10.99 2.46
C ALA A 566 -9.86 -11.36 2.93
N PRO A 567 -10.79 -11.69 2.02
CA PRO A 567 -12.10 -12.17 2.39
C PRO A 567 -12.01 -13.61 2.91
N GLN A 568 -12.73 -13.89 3.98
CA GLN A 568 -13.04 -15.24 4.43
C GLN A 568 -14.55 -15.44 4.31
N GLU A 569 -14.96 -16.41 3.50
CA GLU A 569 -16.37 -16.77 3.34
C GLU A 569 -16.98 -17.26 4.65
N ILE A 570 -18.26 -16.93 4.85
CA ILE A 570 -19.04 -17.36 6.00
C ILE A 570 -19.97 -18.46 5.52
N ASP A 571 -19.67 -19.71 5.85
CA ASP A 571 -20.48 -20.89 5.53
C ASP A 571 -20.80 -21.08 4.03
N GLY A 572 -19.86 -20.68 3.16
CA GLY A 572 -19.91 -20.90 1.71
C GLY A 572 -21.21 -20.40 1.06
N ASP A 573 -21.86 -21.27 0.27
CA ASP A 573 -23.09 -20.98 -0.48
C ASP A 573 -24.35 -20.81 0.40
N ASN A 574 -24.27 -21.10 1.70
CA ASN A 574 -25.45 -21.10 2.58
C ASN A 574 -25.80 -19.70 3.11
N VAL A 575 -24.81 -18.80 3.22
CA VAL A 575 -25.01 -17.46 3.75
C VAL A 575 -24.66 -16.43 2.68
N LYS A 576 -25.60 -15.53 2.42
CA LYS A 576 -25.55 -14.54 1.36
C LYS A 576 -25.69 -13.13 1.90
N TRP A 577 -25.32 -12.15 1.08
CA TRP A 577 -25.63 -10.74 1.36
C TRP A 577 -27.14 -10.50 1.36
N ASN A 578 -27.62 -9.50 2.10
CA ASN A 578 -29.07 -9.28 2.24
C ASN A 578 -29.73 -8.73 0.96
N ASP A 579 -28.94 -8.23 0.03
CA ASP A 579 -29.34 -7.58 -1.22
C ASP A 579 -28.75 -8.25 -2.47
N SER A 580 -28.08 -9.40 -2.31
CA SER A 580 -27.38 -10.11 -3.38
C SER A 580 -27.48 -11.62 -3.23
N GLU A 581 -27.27 -12.33 -4.34
CA GLU A 581 -27.16 -13.78 -4.35
C GLU A 581 -25.72 -14.26 -4.09
N GLU A 582 -24.77 -13.32 -4.01
CA GLU A 582 -23.36 -13.57 -3.72
C GLU A 582 -23.14 -14.02 -2.28
N ASN A 583 -22.11 -14.84 -2.07
CA ASN A 583 -21.76 -15.40 -0.77
C ASN A 583 -21.26 -14.32 0.18
N ARG A 584 -21.69 -14.42 1.44
CA ARG A 584 -21.30 -13.50 2.49
C ARG A 584 -19.86 -13.82 2.92
N PHE A 585 -19.03 -12.79 2.99
CA PHE A 585 -17.69 -12.90 3.57
C PHE A 585 -17.47 -11.89 4.69
N ARG A 586 -16.41 -12.12 5.46
CA ARG A 586 -15.84 -11.18 6.43
C ARG A 586 -14.38 -10.93 6.10
N THR A 587 -13.85 -9.81 6.58
CA THR A 587 -12.41 -9.54 6.59
C THR A 587 -11.99 -9.25 8.02
N THR A 588 -10.71 -9.44 8.34
CA THR A 588 -10.22 -9.07 9.67
C THR A 588 -10.36 -7.56 9.88
N GLN A 589 -10.97 -7.21 11.01
CA GLN A 589 -11.14 -5.83 11.47
C GLN A 589 -10.15 -5.48 12.59
N VAL A 590 -9.31 -6.45 12.97
CA VAL A 590 -8.28 -6.26 13.99
C VAL A 590 -7.11 -5.52 13.37
N THR A 591 -6.77 -4.37 13.92
CA THR A 591 -5.54 -3.65 13.57
C THR A 591 -4.57 -3.83 14.71
N PRO A 592 -3.43 -4.51 14.52
CA PRO A 592 -2.41 -4.59 15.55
C PRO A 592 -2.06 -3.17 15.99
N LEU A 593 -2.27 -2.83 17.26
CA LEU A 593 -1.89 -1.52 17.78
C LEU A 593 -0.41 -1.56 18.19
N SER A 594 0.30 -0.45 17.97
CA SER A 594 1.66 -0.28 18.51
C SER A 594 1.56 -0.32 20.03
N ASP A 595 2.29 -1.24 20.64
CA ASP A 595 2.41 -1.60 22.07
C ASP A 595 1.68 -0.74 23.13
N LEU A 596 0.37 -0.61 23.00
CA LEU A 596 -0.51 0.08 23.95
C LEU A 596 -0.61 -0.81 25.19
N GLY A 597 0.32 -0.64 26.12
CA GLY A 597 0.43 -1.46 27.33
C GLY A 597 1.83 -1.96 27.65
N ASP A 598 2.83 -1.78 26.78
CA ASP A 598 4.21 -2.16 27.08
C ASP A 598 4.82 -1.29 28.17
N THR A 599 4.75 -1.75 29.42
CA THR A 599 5.30 -1.03 30.57
C THR A 599 6.83 -0.99 30.57
N ASP A 600 7.50 -1.65 29.62
CA ASP A 600 8.95 -1.61 29.51
C ASP A 600 9.46 -0.19 29.22
N ARG A 601 10.68 0.04 29.70
CA ARG A 601 11.42 1.25 29.38
C ARG A 601 12.00 1.15 27.96
N ASN A 602 11.91 2.23 27.19
CA ASN A 602 12.28 2.36 25.77
C ASN A 602 11.28 1.75 24.77
N GLY A 603 10.04 1.46 25.19
CA GLY A 603 8.98 1.08 24.27
C GLY A 603 8.57 2.22 23.33
N PHE A 604 7.87 1.91 22.23
CA PHE A 604 7.44 2.87 21.21
C PHE A 604 6.78 4.13 21.82
N TRP A 605 5.87 3.96 22.78
CA TRP A 605 5.16 5.10 23.39
C TRP A 605 6.03 5.96 24.30
N GLU A 606 7.07 5.39 24.93
CA GLU A 606 8.01 6.20 25.70
C GLU A 606 8.93 7.00 24.77
N ILE A 607 9.41 6.39 23.69
CA ILE A 607 10.20 7.10 22.67
C ILE A 607 9.36 8.17 21.98
N ALA A 608 8.11 7.85 21.63
CA ALA A 608 7.17 8.79 21.02
C ALA A 608 6.82 9.94 21.97
N ALA A 609 6.64 9.70 23.27
CA ALA A 609 6.38 10.74 24.27
C ALA A 609 7.63 11.57 24.60
N ALA A 610 8.82 10.96 24.59
CA ALA A 610 10.09 11.65 24.81
C ALA A 610 10.55 12.49 23.61
N ARG A 611 10.04 12.18 22.41
CA ARG A 611 10.32 12.96 21.20
C ARG A 611 9.68 14.34 21.31
N GLN A 612 10.51 15.39 21.23
CA GLN A 612 10.00 16.75 21.20
C GLN A 612 9.23 17.00 19.90
N PRO A 613 7.97 17.46 19.96
CA PRO A 613 7.21 17.78 18.76
C PRO A 613 7.82 19.02 18.11
N VAL A 614 8.04 18.94 16.81
CA VAL A 614 8.58 20.04 16.00
C VAL A 614 7.44 20.97 15.55
N GLN A 615 6.21 20.45 15.47
CA GLN A 615 5.00 21.23 15.14
C GLN A 615 3.84 20.94 16.11
N PRO A 616 2.92 21.90 16.33
CA PRO A 616 1.80 21.72 17.28
C PRO A 616 0.81 20.60 16.94
N LEU A 617 0.85 20.08 15.71
CA LEU A 617 -0.04 19.02 15.22
C LEU A 617 0.63 17.64 15.20
N GLU A 618 1.93 17.54 15.54
CA GLU A 618 2.60 16.26 15.64
C GLU A 618 2.06 15.50 16.86
N GLY A 619 1.63 14.26 16.66
CA GLY A 619 1.17 13.37 17.73
C GLY A 619 2.28 12.78 18.59
N TYR A 620 3.46 13.41 18.59
CA TYR A 620 4.65 13.04 19.36
C TYR A 620 4.86 14.07 20.48
N GLY A 621 5.54 13.65 21.55
CA GLY A 621 5.72 14.49 22.72
C GLY A 621 4.65 14.30 23.78
N GLY A 622 5.02 14.57 25.03
CA GLY A 622 4.13 14.56 26.17
C GLY A 622 4.66 13.76 27.34
N LEU A 623 3.82 13.56 28.35
CA LEU A 623 4.13 12.75 29.52
C LEU A 623 3.48 11.39 29.37
N ARG A 624 4.28 10.32 29.31
CA ARG A 624 3.76 8.97 29.47
C ARG A 624 3.54 8.71 30.96
N VAL A 625 2.29 8.48 31.35
CA VAL A 625 1.93 8.01 32.70
C VAL A 625 1.56 6.54 32.61
N VAL A 626 2.39 5.68 33.19
CA VAL A 626 2.06 4.25 33.35
C VAL A 626 1.45 4.08 34.74
N THR A 627 0.13 4.04 34.82
CA THR A 627 -0.57 3.67 36.05
C THR A 627 -0.76 2.15 36.04
N GLY A 628 -0.22 1.45 37.03
CA GLY A 628 -0.55 0.03 37.24
C GLY A 628 -2.05 -0.15 37.46
N ALA A 629 -2.61 -1.29 37.06
CA ALA A 629 -4.00 -1.63 37.30
C ALA A 629 -4.33 -1.61 38.80
N GLY A 630 -4.83 -0.48 39.27
CA GLY A 630 -5.31 -0.27 40.63
C GLY A 630 -6.56 0.59 40.57
N ILE A 631 -7.61 0.14 41.25
CA ILE A 631 -8.79 0.97 41.50
C ILE A 631 -8.33 2.09 42.43
N TYR A 632 -8.30 3.32 41.93
CA TYR A 632 -8.14 4.49 42.77
C TYR A 632 -9.49 4.79 43.41
N VAL A 633 -9.68 4.29 44.62
CA VAL A 633 -10.77 4.75 45.48
C VAL A 633 -10.32 6.09 46.05
N ASP A 634 -11.13 7.12 45.81
CA ASP A 634 -11.00 8.40 46.50
C ASP A 634 -11.57 8.18 47.92
N ASP A 635 -10.79 7.53 48.79
CA ASP A 635 -11.20 7.28 50.18
C ASP A 635 -11.00 8.56 50.99
N ASP A 636 -12.03 9.40 50.98
CA ASP A 636 -12.24 10.46 51.98
C ASP A 636 -12.85 9.92 53.29
N GLU A 637 -12.85 8.59 53.52
CA GLU A 637 -13.28 8.00 54.79
C GLU A 637 -12.10 7.54 55.66
N TYR A 638 -11.70 8.50 56.49
CA TYR A 638 -10.97 8.34 57.75
C TYR A 638 -11.47 7.13 58.57
N TYR A 639 -10.67 6.07 58.71
CA TYR A 639 -10.49 5.28 59.96
C TYR A 639 -9.29 4.31 59.88
N ASP A 640 -8.20 4.74 60.52
CA ASP A 640 -7.20 3.99 61.29
C ASP A 640 -6.97 2.48 60.98
N ALA A 641 -6.10 2.19 60.01
CA ALA A 641 -5.25 0.99 60.01
C ALA A 641 -4.01 1.22 59.14
N GLY A 642 -2.83 1.20 59.76
CA GLY A 642 -1.55 1.58 59.17
C GLY A 642 -1.25 0.95 57.79
N ARG A 643 -1.17 1.80 56.77
CA ARG A 643 -0.54 1.51 55.48
C ARG A 643 0.52 2.59 55.21
N THR A 644 1.69 2.15 54.77
CA THR A 644 2.86 3.00 54.54
C THR A 644 2.59 3.99 53.41
N ASN A 645 2.61 5.28 53.75
CA ASN A 645 2.57 6.39 52.80
C ASN A 645 3.80 6.35 51.88
N GLY A 646 3.64 5.86 50.66
CA GLY A 646 4.56 6.14 49.56
C GLY A 646 4.31 7.56 49.07
N ILE A 647 5.00 8.55 49.65
CA ILE A 647 5.02 9.91 49.10
C ILE A 647 5.75 9.85 47.75
N PRO A 648 5.13 10.20 46.62
CA PRO A 648 5.83 10.29 45.35
C PRO A 648 6.82 11.47 45.41
N ASN A 649 8.11 11.16 45.40
CA ASN A 649 9.16 12.16 45.19
C ASN A 649 9.18 12.56 43.72
N TYR A 650 8.54 13.69 43.38
CA TYR A 650 8.70 14.33 42.08
C TYR A 650 10.03 15.08 42.05
N PHE A 651 11.01 14.57 41.31
CA PHE A 651 12.18 15.37 40.90
C PHE A 651 11.81 16.14 39.62
N LEU A 652 11.43 17.41 39.80
CA LEU A 652 11.32 18.37 38.71
C LEU A 652 12.73 18.82 38.31
N TRP A 653 13.18 18.43 37.11
CA TRP A 653 14.26 19.13 36.45
C TRP A 653 13.68 20.35 35.74
N SER A 654 13.93 21.56 36.26
CA SER A 654 13.78 22.79 35.49
C SER A 654 15.09 23.09 34.78
N SER A 655 15.11 23.11 33.46
CA SER A 655 16.19 23.72 32.68
C SER A 655 15.67 25.00 32.03
N GLY A 656 16.34 26.12 32.32
CA GLY A 656 16.26 27.34 31.52
C GLY A 656 17.15 27.28 30.29
#